data_AF-A0A671UAN5-F1
#
_entry.id   AF-A0A671UAN5-F1
#
_cell.length_a   1.000
_cell.length_b   1.000
_cell.length_c   1.000
_cell.angle_alpha   90.00
_cell.angle_beta   90.00
_cell.angle_gamma   90.00
#
_symmetry.space_group_name_H-M   'P 1'
#
loop_
_entity.id
_entity.type
_entity.pdbx_description
1 polymer ?
#
loop_
_entity_poly.entity_id
_entity_poly.type
_entity_poly.pdbx_seq_one_letter_code
_entity_poly.pdbx_strand_id
1 'polypeptide(L)'
;MKAAVTLLALSLLHVCSSVPVSRPTNWLRQCLASTNLSITALEVLPGGGWDNLRNMDVGRVMNISYFQCQTTEDGLYLIPDEVFVIPHKETGVETNSEIISSWLDQKSSTSHSINSDIFFGSVLNGKYSTENKRMKIHQVKDSSTTARVQVRDFIYTVKAYPDFTLDTRFAQQAKEIADAIENNQTKNADYLSEKMVLDYGTHVITSVDAGASMVEEDYLRSSYVLNSESENSSVSAKAGLNFFDKLKFDISSQSAQQSSLLKTYQSNITYSLIQSHGGIPFYPGITLQKWQENIRNNLVAIDRSGFPLHFIINTNTFPDLPQPTVGKVAHRVMQAIERYFKVNTRPGCVDVNSKNFNFQANINDSSCEGPATNLSFGGVYQECIQLSSVAGPLCDALAQKNPDTGAFSCRPPYSPTLLRSEVRQQGYTGYDCHEETYSCGFLWLSDCVRQVCQHNYHVRSARINTYWCSVNGQAPYNSGYLFGGIYSPSLLNPLTNSKRCPANFIPLKFLSDGQMICVSNDYETATRFSVPFGGLFSCESSNPLAGSQRRCPHGFSQHLATVSDGCEILYCVQSGLFTGGDLQPIHLPPFTDPPLVSMHSTNTIMVMTEYNNTWVRVGKTEAWKPATAEDIREMVRQFDQELSQMSSGEKAGVAFGVIVPVAVGVIVVVVLVKKSRRVSGFTRARGYEEIREEVEHE
;
A
#
# COMPACT_ATOMS: atom_id res chain seq x y z
N MET A 1 26.24 -31.25 47.36
CA MET A 1 25.59 -29.95 47.69
C MET A 1 26.36 -28.69 47.26
N LYS A 2 27.68 -28.74 46.97
CA LYS A 2 28.40 -27.54 46.44
C LYS A 2 28.34 -27.34 44.91
N ALA A 3 28.04 -28.38 44.12
CA ALA A 3 27.94 -28.28 42.66
C ALA A 3 26.56 -27.84 42.13
N ALA A 4 25.50 -28.01 42.94
CA ALA A 4 24.14 -27.62 42.55
C ALA A 4 23.89 -26.11 42.71
N VAL A 5 24.63 -25.45 43.61
CA VAL A 5 24.50 -24.01 43.88
C VAL A 5 25.21 -23.16 42.83
N THR A 6 26.30 -23.66 42.23
CA THR A 6 27.01 -22.97 41.14
C THR A 6 26.25 -23.01 39.81
N LEU A 7 25.52 -24.10 39.52
CA LEU A 7 24.66 -24.20 38.33
C LEU A 7 23.41 -23.31 38.42
N LEU A 8 22.83 -23.14 39.63
CA LEU A 8 21.70 -22.22 39.84
C LEU A 8 22.11 -20.74 39.77
N ALA A 9 23.34 -20.41 40.18
CA ALA A 9 23.89 -19.05 40.07
C ALA A 9 24.20 -18.65 38.62
N LEU A 10 24.58 -19.61 37.76
CA LEU A 10 24.82 -19.37 36.34
C LEU A 10 23.53 -19.31 35.50
N SER A 11 22.45 -19.98 35.93
CA SER A 11 21.14 -19.89 35.25
C SER A 11 20.37 -18.59 35.52
N LEU A 12 20.75 -17.82 36.56
CA LEU A 12 20.13 -16.53 36.89
C LEU A 12 20.80 -15.32 36.21
N LEU A 13 21.92 -15.53 35.49
CA LEU A 13 22.64 -14.49 34.74
C LEU A 13 22.30 -14.48 33.24
N HIS A 14 21.35 -15.31 32.81
CA HIS A 14 20.69 -15.21 31.50
C HIS A 14 19.27 -14.66 31.62
N VAL A 15 19.09 -13.62 32.44
CA VAL A 15 18.09 -12.62 32.09
C VAL A 15 18.61 -12.00 30.81
N CYS A 16 17.93 -12.24 29.69
CA CYS A 16 18.05 -11.43 28.50
C CYS A 16 17.87 -9.97 28.93
N SER A 17 18.96 -9.28 29.23
CA SER A 17 19.01 -7.85 29.16
C SER A 17 18.78 -7.54 27.69
N SER A 18 17.52 -7.29 27.34
CA SER A 18 17.21 -6.49 26.16
C SER A 18 18.16 -5.31 26.25
N VAL A 19 19.16 -5.25 25.35
CA VAL A 19 19.97 -4.03 25.20
C VAL A 19 18.95 -2.92 25.12
N PRO A 20 18.91 -1.98 26.09
CA PRO A 20 17.95 -0.91 26.02
C PRO A 20 18.27 -0.21 24.70
N VAL A 21 17.33 -0.28 23.76
CA VAL A 21 17.43 0.47 22.51
C VAL A 21 17.60 1.91 22.95
N SER A 22 18.82 2.43 22.85
CA SER A 22 19.16 3.79 23.24
C SER A 22 18.37 4.71 22.34
N ARG A 23 17.20 5.16 22.82
CA ARG A 23 16.38 6.10 22.09
C ARG A 23 17.11 7.44 22.16
N PRO A 24 17.49 8.05 21.02
CA PRO A 24 18.11 9.36 21.04
C PRO A 24 17.20 10.32 21.79
N THR A 25 17.78 11.07 22.74
CA THR A 25 17.01 12.04 23.53
C THR A 25 16.64 13.21 22.62
N ASN A 26 15.34 13.46 22.45
CA ASN A 26 14.83 14.56 21.63
C ASN A 26 14.92 15.95 22.32
N TRP A 27 15.55 16.04 23.49
CA TRP A 27 15.78 17.27 24.26
C TRP A 27 14.56 18.02 24.80
N LEU A 28 13.34 17.51 24.60
CA LEU A 28 12.12 18.20 25.04
C LEU A 28 12.09 18.43 26.57
N ARG A 29 12.48 17.43 27.37
CA ARG A 29 12.49 17.56 28.83
C ARG A 29 13.51 18.58 29.32
N GLN A 30 14.63 18.70 28.62
CA GLN A 30 15.68 19.66 28.91
C GLN A 30 15.17 21.08 28.65
N CYS A 31 14.45 21.32 27.56
CA CYS A 31 13.82 22.61 27.29
C CYS A 31 12.73 22.98 28.28
N LEU A 32 11.90 22.02 28.69
CA LEU A 32 10.89 22.23 29.73
C LEU A 32 11.53 22.57 31.09
N ALA A 33 12.67 21.97 31.41
CA ALA A 33 13.41 22.27 32.63
C ALA A 33 14.13 23.63 32.59
N SER A 34 14.54 24.10 31.42
CA SER A 34 15.31 25.34 31.27
C SER A 34 14.45 26.61 31.18
N THR A 35 13.20 26.50 30.72
CA THR A 35 12.39 27.66 30.35
C THR A 35 11.72 28.40 31.52
N ASN A 36 11.71 27.86 32.75
CA ASN A 36 11.06 28.45 33.97
C ASN A 36 9.58 28.89 33.80
N LEU A 37 9.00 28.69 32.63
CA LEU A 37 7.64 29.04 32.23
C LEU A 37 6.87 27.73 32.07
N SER A 38 5.59 27.73 32.43
CA SER A 38 4.67 26.60 32.22
C SER A 38 4.26 26.48 30.74
N ILE A 39 5.23 26.43 29.84
CA ILE A 39 5.02 26.28 28.40
C ILE A 39 4.84 24.80 28.09
N THR A 40 3.81 24.47 27.33
CA THR A 40 3.55 23.11 26.85
C THR A 40 4.15 22.90 25.47
N ALA A 41 4.53 21.67 25.12
CA ALA A 41 4.90 21.38 23.74
C ALA A 41 3.66 21.39 22.84
N LEU A 42 3.79 21.91 21.62
CA LEU A 42 2.72 21.78 20.63
C LEU A 42 2.58 20.31 20.24
N GLU A 43 1.40 19.74 20.47
CA GLU A 43 1.14 18.32 20.18
C GLU A 43 0.79 18.05 18.71
N VAL A 44 0.34 19.08 17.99
CA VAL A 44 -0.06 19.00 16.58
C VAL A 44 1.14 19.27 15.70
N LEU A 45 1.80 18.20 15.23
CA LEU A 45 3.05 18.29 14.47
C LEU A 45 2.95 17.61 13.10
N PRO A 46 3.57 18.18 12.05
CA PRO A 46 3.75 17.51 10.77
C PRO A 46 4.88 16.46 10.85
N GLY A 47 5.18 15.82 9.72
CA GLY A 47 6.28 14.86 9.57
C GLY A 47 5.92 13.42 9.89
N GLY A 48 4.66 13.15 10.25
CA GLY A 48 4.09 11.81 10.31
C GLY A 48 3.78 11.26 8.92
N GLY A 49 3.81 9.93 8.79
CA GLY A 49 3.23 9.27 7.63
C GLY A 49 1.70 9.24 7.72
N TRP A 50 1.03 9.07 6.60
CA TRP A 50 -0.43 9.14 6.49
C TRP A 50 -0.97 8.11 5.49
N ASP A 51 -1.96 7.35 5.95
CA ASP A 51 -2.75 6.48 5.09
C ASP A 51 -3.97 7.24 4.56
N ASN A 52 -3.88 7.66 3.29
CA ASN A 52 -4.92 8.46 2.65
C ASN A 52 -6.20 7.67 2.30
N LEU A 53 -6.19 6.33 2.31
CA LEU A 53 -7.43 5.57 2.11
C LEU A 53 -8.26 5.54 3.39
N ARG A 54 -7.59 5.37 4.54
CA ARG A 54 -8.22 5.26 5.86
C ARG A 54 -8.39 6.58 6.60
N ASN A 55 -7.69 7.64 6.17
CA ASN A 55 -7.49 8.88 6.93
C ASN A 55 -6.87 8.60 8.32
N MET A 56 -5.71 7.95 8.35
CA MET A 56 -5.03 7.58 9.60
C MET A 56 -3.55 7.96 9.60
N ASP A 57 -3.09 8.54 10.71
CA ASP A 57 -1.69 8.79 10.98
C ASP A 57 -0.93 7.45 11.17
N VAL A 58 0.21 7.29 10.52
CA VAL A 58 1.01 6.05 10.48
C VAL A 58 2.50 6.36 10.46
N GLY A 59 3.25 5.75 11.38
CA GLY A 59 4.71 5.91 11.43
C GLY A 59 5.19 7.37 11.56
N ARG A 60 6.51 7.55 11.63
CA ARG A 60 7.14 8.87 11.67
C ARG A 60 8.22 8.94 10.60
N VAL A 61 8.12 9.92 9.71
CA VAL A 61 9.06 10.08 8.58
C VAL A 61 10.07 11.18 8.85
N MET A 62 9.66 12.26 9.53
CA MET A 62 10.53 13.35 9.96
C MET A 62 11.07 13.10 11.36
N ASN A 63 12.34 13.42 11.58
CA ASN A 63 12.94 13.45 12.91
C ASN A 63 12.42 14.66 13.70
N ILE A 64 12.09 14.45 14.98
CA ILE A 64 11.56 15.49 15.86
C ILE A 64 12.54 15.71 17.00
N SER A 65 13.25 16.84 16.95
CA SER A 65 14.17 17.30 18.00
C SER A 65 13.79 18.68 18.51
N TYR A 66 14.23 18.99 19.74
CA TYR A 66 14.03 20.27 20.42
C TYR A 66 15.37 20.82 20.94
N PHE A 67 16.46 20.67 20.20
CA PHE A 67 17.78 21.12 20.66
C PHE A 67 17.87 22.64 20.81
N GLN A 68 17.08 23.39 20.04
CA GLN A 68 17.08 24.85 20.04
C GLN A 68 16.05 25.45 21.00
N CYS A 69 15.22 24.63 21.65
CA CYS A 69 14.14 25.07 22.55
C CYS A 69 13.26 26.19 21.97
N GLN A 70 12.96 26.11 20.66
CA GLN A 70 12.17 27.10 19.96
C GLN A 70 10.74 27.15 20.52
N THR A 71 10.13 28.34 20.46
CA THR A 71 8.73 28.55 20.80
C THR A 71 7.96 29.14 19.62
N THR A 72 6.63 29.07 19.67
CA THR A 72 5.79 29.93 18.85
C THR A 72 6.11 31.40 19.11
N GLU A 73 5.83 32.28 18.14
CA GLU A 73 6.10 33.72 18.27
C GLU A 73 5.33 34.39 19.42
N ASP A 74 4.16 33.84 19.77
CA ASP A 74 3.37 34.27 20.92
C ASP A 74 3.79 33.64 22.26
N GLY A 75 4.84 32.82 22.26
CA GLY A 75 5.45 32.24 23.46
C GLY A 75 4.59 31.19 24.17
N LEU A 76 3.60 30.60 23.49
CA LEU A 76 2.63 29.71 24.10
C LEU A 76 3.01 28.24 24.05
N TYR A 77 3.73 27.82 23.01
CA TYR A 77 4.14 26.42 22.84
C TYR A 77 5.61 26.29 22.50
N LEU A 78 6.23 25.21 22.97
CA LEU A 78 7.49 24.71 22.44
C LEU A 78 7.26 23.99 21.11
N ILE A 79 8.09 24.28 20.12
CA ILE A 79 8.03 23.68 18.78
C ILE A 79 9.34 22.96 18.44
N PRO A 80 9.30 21.90 17.61
CA PRO A 80 10.51 21.23 17.15
C PRO A 80 11.42 22.12 16.30
N ASP A 81 12.69 21.76 16.21
CA ASP A 81 13.71 22.53 15.47
C ASP A 81 13.41 22.61 13.96
N GLU A 82 12.81 21.57 13.40
CA GLU A 82 12.53 21.37 11.96
C GLU A 82 11.14 21.91 11.53
N VAL A 83 10.51 22.72 12.37
CA VAL A 83 9.13 23.16 12.20
C VAL A 83 9.02 24.66 12.40
N PHE A 84 8.17 25.31 11.60
CA PHE A 84 7.74 26.69 11.82
C PHE A 84 6.22 26.79 11.89
N VAL A 85 5.74 27.85 12.54
CA VAL A 85 4.31 28.05 12.83
C VAL A 85 3.84 29.38 12.28
N ILE A 86 2.67 29.38 11.64
CA ILE A 86 1.99 30.57 11.13
C ILE A 86 0.72 30.80 11.98
N PRO A 87 0.59 31.94 12.68
CA PRO A 87 -0.59 32.25 13.47
C PRO A 87 -1.75 32.73 12.59
N HIS A 88 -2.91 32.08 12.70
CA HIS A 88 -4.16 32.48 12.04
C HIS A 88 -5.13 33.12 13.04
N LYS A 89 -5.49 32.38 14.10
CA LYS A 89 -6.44 32.81 15.15
C LYS A 89 -7.82 33.18 14.58
N GLU A 90 -8.34 32.31 13.72
CA GLU A 90 -9.60 32.47 13.00
C GLU A 90 -10.69 31.55 13.59
N THR A 91 -11.92 32.06 13.68
CA THR A 91 -13.09 31.28 14.11
C THR A 91 -14.16 31.33 13.01
N GLY A 92 -14.51 30.16 12.48
CA GLY A 92 -15.60 29.96 11.54
C GLY A 92 -16.80 29.32 12.21
N VAL A 93 -17.97 29.98 12.14
CA VAL A 93 -19.24 29.45 12.63
C VAL A 93 -20.20 29.35 11.46
N GLU A 94 -20.50 28.13 11.01
CA GLU A 94 -21.46 27.91 9.95
C GLU A 94 -22.88 27.85 10.54
N THR A 95 -23.74 28.79 10.15
CA THR A 95 -25.13 28.84 10.61
C THR A 95 -26.06 27.96 9.77
N ASN A 96 -25.59 27.50 8.62
CA ASN A 96 -26.33 26.69 7.66
C ASN A 96 -25.58 25.37 7.47
N SER A 97 -26.30 24.25 7.32
CA SER A 97 -25.65 22.96 7.07
C SER A 97 -25.26 22.77 5.61
N GLU A 98 -24.16 22.06 5.36
CA GLU A 98 -23.87 21.39 4.09
C GLU A 98 -24.84 20.21 3.94
N ILE A 99 -25.42 20.03 2.75
CA ILE A 99 -26.25 18.86 2.43
C ILE A 99 -25.45 17.92 1.52
N ILE A 100 -25.16 16.73 2.03
CA ILE A 100 -24.38 15.71 1.36
C ILE A 100 -25.34 14.61 0.90
N SER A 101 -25.71 14.65 -0.37
CA SER A 101 -26.63 13.70 -1.00
C SER A 101 -26.01 12.32 -1.26
N SER A 102 -24.68 12.25 -1.37
CA SER A 102 -23.96 11.02 -1.69
C SER A 102 -22.66 10.91 -0.89
N TRP A 103 -22.42 9.73 -0.32
CA TRP A 103 -21.17 9.36 0.35
C TRP A 103 -19.94 9.40 -0.59
N LEU A 104 -20.16 9.43 -1.91
CA LEU A 104 -19.10 9.65 -2.90
C LEU A 104 -18.57 11.09 -2.89
N ASP A 105 -19.40 12.06 -2.53
CA ASP A 105 -19.05 13.48 -2.52
C ASP A 105 -18.63 13.97 -1.13
N GLN A 106 -18.62 13.07 -0.15
CA GLN A 106 -18.23 13.38 1.22
C GLN A 106 -16.79 13.93 1.29
N LYS A 107 -16.66 15.10 1.90
CA LYS A 107 -15.39 15.72 2.26
C LYS A 107 -15.07 15.41 3.72
N SER A 108 -13.83 15.03 3.99
CA SER A 108 -13.36 14.76 5.37
C SER A 108 -13.36 16.06 6.18
N SER A 109 -13.86 15.99 7.41
CA SER A 109 -13.86 17.12 8.35
C SER A 109 -12.47 17.49 8.90
N THR A 110 -11.52 16.55 8.87
CA THR A 110 -10.20 16.68 9.52
C THR A 110 -9.01 16.48 8.59
N SER A 111 -9.27 16.16 7.32
CA SER A 111 -8.23 15.81 6.34
C SER A 111 -8.72 16.09 4.91
N HIS A 112 -9.39 17.23 4.72
CA HIS A 112 -9.93 17.60 3.41
C HIS A 112 -8.81 17.84 2.40
N SER A 113 -7.82 18.66 2.77
CA SER A 113 -6.79 19.13 1.84
C SER A 113 -5.92 17.99 1.31
N ILE A 114 -5.45 17.07 2.17
CA ILE A 114 -4.67 15.88 1.76
C ILE A 114 -5.48 14.88 0.93
N ASN A 115 -6.81 14.82 1.10
CA ASN A 115 -7.67 13.98 0.28
C ASN A 115 -7.97 14.59 -1.09
N SER A 116 -7.92 15.92 -1.20
CA SER A 116 -8.11 16.66 -2.45
C SER A 116 -6.85 16.73 -3.32
N ASP A 117 -5.72 16.19 -2.86
CA ASP A 117 -4.49 16.14 -3.65
C ASP A 117 -4.71 15.36 -4.96
N ILE A 118 -4.14 15.90 -6.05
CA ILE A 118 -4.27 15.37 -7.40
C ILE A 118 -3.18 14.32 -7.60
N PHE A 119 -3.38 13.16 -6.98
CA PHE A 119 -2.54 11.98 -7.16
C PHE A 119 -3.33 10.82 -7.78
N PHE A 120 -2.62 9.77 -8.22
CA PHE A 120 -3.23 8.54 -8.71
C PHE A 120 -4.26 8.01 -7.72
N GLY A 121 -5.49 7.77 -8.18
CA GLY A 121 -6.56 7.22 -7.35
C GLY A 121 -7.20 8.23 -6.39
N SER A 122 -7.15 9.54 -6.66
CA SER A 122 -7.74 10.59 -5.80
C SER A 122 -9.22 10.35 -5.44
N VAL A 123 -9.99 9.72 -6.32
CA VAL A 123 -11.40 9.33 -6.08
C VAL A 123 -11.57 8.37 -4.89
N LEU A 124 -10.53 7.59 -4.56
CA LEU A 124 -10.52 6.64 -3.43
C LEU A 124 -10.12 7.26 -2.09
N ASN A 125 -9.57 8.47 -2.08
CA ASN A 125 -9.07 9.11 -0.87
C ASN A 125 -10.18 9.21 0.19
N GLY A 126 -9.88 8.80 1.41
CA GLY A 126 -10.80 8.78 2.55
C GLY A 126 -11.96 7.79 2.47
N LYS A 127 -12.14 7.00 1.39
CA LYS A 127 -13.30 6.11 1.22
C LYS A 127 -13.31 4.90 2.16
N TYR A 128 -12.20 4.62 2.84
CA TYR A 128 -12.12 3.61 3.89
C TYR A 128 -12.10 4.19 5.31
N SER A 129 -12.21 5.51 5.45
CA SER A 129 -12.30 6.19 6.74
C SER A 129 -13.58 5.83 7.48
N THR A 130 -13.54 5.97 8.81
CA THR A 130 -14.69 5.75 9.68
C THR A 130 -15.84 6.70 9.34
N GLU A 131 -15.53 7.96 8.99
CA GLU A 131 -16.50 8.97 8.58
C GLU A 131 -17.25 8.55 7.31
N ASN A 132 -16.51 8.17 6.25
CA ASN A 132 -17.11 7.77 4.99
C ASN A 132 -17.93 6.48 5.11
N LYS A 133 -17.40 5.45 5.81
CA LYS A 133 -18.10 4.18 6.03
C LYS A 133 -19.41 4.38 6.80
N ARG A 134 -19.39 5.16 7.88
CA ARG A 134 -20.58 5.50 8.66
C ARG A 134 -21.62 6.19 7.78
N MET A 135 -21.18 7.18 6.99
CA MET A 135 -22.07 7.91 6.10
C MET A 135 -22.74 6.97 5.08
N LYS A 136 -21.93 6.16 4.39
CA LYS A 136 -22.42 5.19 3.41
C LYS A 136 -23.41 4.19 4.00
N ILE A 137 -23.14 3.68 5.20
CA ILE A 137 -24.02 2.72 5.88
C ILE A 137 -25.40 3.35 6.12
N HIS A 138 -25.46 4.54 6.72
CA HIS A 138 -26.74 5.18 7.04
C HIS A 138 -27.46 5.67 5.79
N GLN A 139 -26.76 6.28 4.82
CA GLN A 139 -27.39 6.74 3.57
C GLN A 139 -28.06 5.59 2.80
N VAL A 140 -27.42 4.41 2.75
CA VAL A 140 -27.97 3.25 2.05
C VAL A 140 -29.03 2.53 2.88
N LYS A 141 -28.73 2.16 4.14
CA LYS A 141 -29.64 1.34 4.96
C LYS A 141 -30.90 2.09 5.37
N ASP A 142 -30.76 3.38 5.69
CA ASP A 142 -31.87 4.20 6.22
C ASP A 142 -32.52 5.07 5.14
N SER A 143 -32.05 4.98 3.88
CA SER A 143 -32.49 5.85 2.77
C SER A 143 -32.46 7.32 3.18
N SER A 144 -31.27 7.77 3.60
CA SER A 144 -31.07 9.09 4.21
C SER A 144 -30.10 9.96 3.42
N THR A 145 -30.26 11.27 3.55
CA THR A 145 -29.35 12.32 3.12
C THR A 145 -28.70 12.94 4.35
N THR A 146 -27.40 13.27 4.29
CA THR A 146 -26.70 13.82 5.46
C THR A 146 -26.71 15.34 5.44
N ALA A 147 -27.04 15.96 6.57
CA ALA A 147 -26.86 17.38 6.84
C ALA A 147 -25.71 17.54 7.84
N ARG A 148 -24.71 18.36 7.51
CA ARG A 148 -23.55 18.61 8.37
C ARG A 148 -23.48 20.07 8.78
N VAL A 149 -23.37 20.33 10.07
CA VAL A 149 -23.11 21.66 10.64
C VAL A 149 -21.78 21.61 11.37
N GLN A 150 -20.99 22.67 11.29
CA GLN A 150 -19.70 22.72 11.98
C GLN A 150 -19.38 24.10 12.57
N VAL A 151 -18.65 24.07 13.68
CA VAL A 151 -17.93 25.21 14.23
C VAL A 151 -16.46 24.86 14.26
N ARG A 152 -15.62 25.75 13.73
CA ARG A 152 -14.21 25.49 13.52
C ARG A 152 -13.37 26.66 14.01
N ASP A 153 -12.45 26.38 14.92
CA ASP A 153 -11.49 27.33 15.47
C ASP A 153 -10.10 26.95 14.96
N PHE A 154 -9.57 27.76 14.05
CA PHE A 154 -8.30 27.55 13.37
C PHE A 154 -7.24 28.49 13.93
N ILE A 155 -6.32 27.93 14.72
CA ILE A 155 -5.39 28.72 15.53
C ILE A 155 -4.04 28.89 14.82
N TYR A 156 -3.46 27.80 14.35
CA TYR A 156 -2.12 27.80 13.75
C TYR A 156 -2.06 26.89 12.52
N THR A 157 -1.23 27.27 11.55
CA THR A 157 -0.69 26.33 10.56
C THR A 157 0.72 25.94 10.99
N VAL A 158 1.00 24.65 11.11
CA VAL A 158 2.31 24.13 11.52
C VAL A 158 2.93 23.41 10.33
N LYS A 159 4.10 23.84 9.88
CA LYS A 159 4.77 23.34 8.66
C LYS A 159 6.17 22.80 8.97
N ALA A 160 6.53 21.71 8.31
CA ALA A 160 7.89 21.21 8.28
C ALA A 160 8.74 22.03 7.29
N TYR A 161 10.03 22.23 7.60
CA TYR A 161 10.97 22.76 6.62
C TYR A 161 11.17 21.78 5.45
N PRO A 162 11.33 22.23 4.20
CA PRO A 162 11.46 21.33 3.05
C PRO A 162 12.65 20.36 3.11
N ASP A 163 13.70 20.71 3.85
CA ASP A 163 14.95 19.98 4.03
C ASP A 163 15.04 19.28 5.40
N PHE A 164 13.90 18.99 6.02
CA PHE A 164 13.84 18.33 7.32
C PHE A 164 14.65 17.02 7.36
N THR A 165 15.24 16.74 8.51
CA THR A 165 15.97 15.49 8.73
C THR A 165 15.03 14.27 8.85
N LEU A 166 15.37 13.17 8.18
CA LEU A 166 14.56 11.94 8.20
C LEU A 166 14.69 11.18 9.52
N ASP A 167 13.61 10.52 9.93
CA ASP A 167 13.64 9.54 11.02
C ASP A 167 14.57 8.37 10.65
N THR A 168 15.42 7.98 11.61
CA THR A 168 16.43 6.93 11.42
C THR A 168 15.86 5.59 10.95
N ARG A 169 14.64 5.22 11.37
CA ARG A 169 14.02 3.94 11.00
C ARG A 169 13.47 4.00 9.58
N PHE A 170 12.86 5.12 9.21
CA PHE A 170 12.40 5.34 7.85
C PHE A 170 13.57 5.31 6.88
N ALA A 171 14.64 6.02 7.22
CA ALA A 171 15.88 6.04 6.42
C ALA A 171 16.51 4.65 6.30
N GLN A 172 16.51 3.85 7.38
CA GLN A 172 17.03 2.48 7.35
C GLN A 172 16.23 1.57 6.43
N GLN A 173 14.90 1.63 6.45
CA GLN A 173 14.07 0.81 5.58
C GLN A 173 14.24 1.19 4.10
N ALA A 174 14.43 2.48 3.80
CA ALA A 174 14.77 2.92 2.43
C ALA A 174 16.12 2.35 1.96
N LYS A 175 17.11 2.28 2.86
CA LYS A 175 18.42 1.66 2.59
C LYS A 175 18.31 0.16 2.36
N GLU A 176 17.46 -0.56 3.11
CA GLU A 176 17.21 -1.99 2.90
C GLU A 176 16.58 -2.26 1.52
N ILE A 177 15.66 -1.41 1.06
CA ILE A 177 15.10 -1.48 -0.29
C ILE A 177 16.20 -1.23 -1.33
N ALA A 178 17.06 -0.23 -1.11
CA ALA A 178 18.19 0.07 -1.98
C ALA A 178 19.12 -1.15 -2.11
N ASP A 179 19.48 -1.78 -0.99
CA ASP A 179 20.33 -2.97 -0.97
C ASP A 179 19.68 -4.15 -1.72
N ALA A 180 18.37 -4.36 -1.55
CA ALA A 180 17.64 -5.39 -2.29
C ALA A 180 17.66 -5.12 -3.81
N ILE A 181 17.53 -3.86 -4.23
CA ILE A 181 17.59 -3.46 -5.65
C ILE A 181 18.99 -3.69 -6.22
N GLU A 182 20.04 -3.25 -5.53
CA GLU A 182 21.43 -3.39 -6.00
C GLU A 182 21.90 -4.85 -6.03
N ASN A 183 21.32 -5.72 -5.19
CA ASN A 183 21.56 -7.17 -5.23
C ASN A 183 20.63 -7.92 -6.21
N ASN A 184 19.90 -7.22 -7.09
CA ASN A 184 18.96 -7.80 -8.05
C ASN A 184 17.87 -8.70 -7.40
N GLN A 185 17.50 -8.42 -6.15
CA GLN A 185 16.49 -9.15 -5.39
C GLN A 185 15.11 -8.50 -5.57
N THR A 186 14.58 -8.50 -6.78
CA THR A 186 13.33 -7.80 -7.13
C THR A 186 12.14 -8.15 -6.23
N LYS A 187 11.92 -9.44 -5.93
CA LYS A 187 10.81 -9.87 -5.06
C LYS A 187 10.97 -9.34 -3.62
N ASN A 188 12.21 -9.27 -3.12
CA ASN A 188 12.50 -8.71 -1.80
C ASN A 188 12.27 -7.20 -1.78
N ALA A 189 12.72 -6.49 -2.83
CA ALA A 189 12.53 -5.05 -2.96
C ALA A 189 11.05 -4.67 -3.01
N ASP A 190 10.22 -5.44 -3.73
CA ASP A 190 8.77 -5.23 -3.80
C ASP A 190 8.12 -5.47 -2.42
N TYR A 191 8.47 -6.56 -1.72
CA TYR A 191 7.99 -6.85 -0.36
C TYR A 191 8.35 -5.74 0.65
N LEU A 192 9.61 -5.30 0.65
CA LEU A 192 10.09 -4.25 1.56
C LEU A 192 9.43 -2.89 1.25
N SER A 193 9.16 -2.61 -0.01
CA SER A 193 8.44 -1.39 -0.44
C SER A 193 6.98 -1.42 0.02
N GLU A 194 6.30 -2.55 -0.10
CA GLU A 194 4.94 -2.73 0.41
C GLU A 194 4.89 -2.62 1.94
N LYS A 195 5.90 -3.16 2.63
CA LYS A 195 6.05 -3.01 4.08
C LYS A 195 6.26 -1.54 4.48
N MET A 196 7.00 -0.76 3.70
CA MET A 196 7.17 0.67 3.96
C MET A 196 5.82 1.41 3.87
N VAL A 197 4.96 1.04 2.92
CA VAL A 197 3.59 1.59 2.82
C VAL A 197 2.72 1.17 4.02
N LEU A 198 2.90 -0.04 4.56
CA LEU A 198 2.21 -0.47 5.77
C LEU A 198 2.62 0.37 6.99
N ASP A 199 3.93 0.58 7.15
CA ASP A 199 4.52 1.18 8.35
C ASP A 199 4.40 2.73 8.36
N TYR A 200 4.44 3.36 7.18
CA TYR A 200 4.49 4.82 7.01
C TYR A 200 3.37 5.39 6.12
N GLY A 201 2.47 4.56 5.60
CA GLY A 201 1.35 5.01 4.80
C GLY A 201 1.70 5.36 3.36
N THR A 202 0.85 6.17 2.74
CA THR A 202 0.96 6.55 1.32
C THR A 202 1.44 7.97 1.14
N HIS A 203 1.30 8.82 2.16
CA HIS A 203 1.66 10.24 2.14
C HIS A 203 2.48 10.61 3.37
N VAL A 204 3.15 11.75 3.31
CA VAL A 204 3.82 12.40 4.44
C VAL A 204 3.16 13.74 4.66
N ILE A 205 2.73 13.98 5.89
CA ILE A 205 2.11 15.23 6.29
C ILE A 205 3.20 16.28 6.40
N THR A 206 3.14 17.33 5.59
CA THR A 206 4.12 18.44 5.63
C THR A 206 3.55 19.70 6.28
N SER A 207 2.22 19.79 6.36
CA SER A 207 1.51 20.89 7.00
C SER A 207 0.28 20.36 7.74
N VAL A 208 0.04 20.89 8.93
CA VAL A 208 -1.18 20.60 9.72
C VAL A 208 -1.80 21.90 10.19
N ASP A 209 -3.13 21.93 10.13
CA ASP A 209 -3.91 23.03 10.69
C ASP A 209 -4.30 22.64 12.12
N ALA A 210 -3.74 23.35 13.09
CA ALA A 210 -3.96 23.12 14.51
C ALA A 210 -5.12 23.98 15.02
N GLY A 211 -6.07 23.33 15.67
CA GLY A 211 -7.29 23.98 16.12
C GLY A 211 -8.23 23.05 16.86
N ALA A 212 -9.51 23.42 16.90
CA ALA A 212 -10.59 22.55 17.34
C ALA A 212 -11.78 22.68 16.40
N SER A 213 -12.58 21.62 16.32
CA SER A 213 -13.79 21.60 15.49
C SER A 213 -14.89 20.82 16.18
N MET A 214 -16.11 21.35 16.17
CA MET A 214 -17.31 20.64 16.62
C MET A 214 -18.22 20.45 15.43
N VAL A 215 -18.49 19.18 15.10
CA VAL A 215 -19.24 18.79 13.91
C VAL A 215 -20.48 18.01 14.34
N GLU A 216 -21.64 18.42 13.85
CA GLU A 216 -22.87 17.64 13.92
C GLU A 216 -23.21 17.08 12.54
N GLU A 217 -23.56 15.80 12.51
CA GLU A 217 -24.08 15.12 11.33
C GLU A 217 -25.44 14.51 11.63
N ASP A 218 -26.46 15.08 11.01
CA ASP A 218 -27.83 14.57 11.05
C ASP A 218 -28.14 13.84 9.75
N TYR A 219 -28.68 12.63 9.87
CA TYR A 219 -29.08 11.79 8.75
C TYR A 219 -30.60 11.89 8.62
N LEU A 220 -31.06 12.52 7.56
CA LEU A 220 -32.45 12.86 7.33
C LEU A 220 -33.03 11.93 6.27
N ARG A 221 -34.28 11.49 6.42
CA ARG A 221 -34.96 10.71 5.37
C ARG A 221 -34.87 11.44 4.03
N SER A 222 -34.39 10.77 2.98
CA SER A 222 -34.20 11.41 1.66
C SER A 222 -35.50 11.95 1.08
N SER A 223 -36.63 11.28 1.34
CA SER A 223 -37.97 11.77 0.95
C SER A 223 -38.34 13.11 1.59
N TYR A 224 -37.89 13.37 2.82
CA TYR A 224 -38.12 14.65 3.49
C TYR A 224 -37.32 15.76 2.82
N VAL A 225 -36.03 15.51 2.54
CA VAL A 225 -35.15 16.50 1.90
C VAL A 225 -35.66 16.86 0.51
N LEU A 226 -36.03 15.87 -0.32
CA LEU A 226 -36.59 16.11 -1.66
C LEU A 226 -37.88 16.94 -1.64
N ASN A 227 -38.82 16.64 -0.74
CA ASN A 227 -40.07 17.39 -0.65
C ASN A 227 -39.87 18.83 -0.15
N SER A 228 -38.86 19.02 0.69
CA SER A 228 -38.55 20.31 1.31
C SER A 228 -37.77 21.29 0.42
N GLU A 229 -37.28 20.87 -0.77
CA GLU A 229 -36.68 21.78 -1.75
C GLU A 229 -37.66 22.89 -2.19
N SER A 230 -38.96 22.65 -2.06
CA SER A 230 -40.04 23.59 -2.39
C SER A 230 -40.51 24.48 -1.23
N GLU A 231 -40.01 24.29 -0.01
CA GLU A 231 -40.43 25.06 1.18
C GLU A 231 -39.60 26.35 1.40
N ASN A 232 -40.24 27.41 1.91
CA ASN A 232 -39.62 28.73 2.20
C ASN A 232 -38.48 28.72 3.24
N SER A 233 -38.29 27.63 4.00
CA SER A 233 -37.19 27.49 4.97
C SER A 233 -36.35 26.27 4.60
N SER A 234 -35.10 26.51 4.18
CA SER A 234 -34.22 25.42 3.77
C SER A 234 -33.95 24.46 4.93
N VAL A 235 -33.87 23.16 4.61
CA VAL A 235 -33.43 22.12 5.57
C VAL A 235 -32.10 22.49 6.21
N SER A 236 -31.23 23.14 5.44
CA SER A 236 -29.94 23.64 5.87
C SER A 236 -30.01 24.62 7.04
N ALA A 237 -30.96 25.58 7.01
CA ALA A 237 -31.17 26.49 8.12
C ALA A 237 -31.78 25.79 9.35
N LYS A 238 -32.68 24.82 9.13
CA LYS A 238 -33.29 24.02 10.22
C LYS A 238 -32.24 23.18 10.96
N ALA A 239 -31.29 22.59 10.23
CA ALA A 239 -30.16 21.85 10.78
C ALA A 239 -29.26 22.75 11.64
N GLY A 240 -28.89 23.93 11.15
CA GLY A 240 -28.13 24.91 11.94
C GLY A 240 -28.87 25.34 13.22
N LEU A 241 -30.16 25.62 13.12
CA LEU A 241 -30.98 25.92 14.30
C LEU A 241 -30.99 24.76 15.31
N ASN A 242 -31.15 23.51 14.85
CA ASN A 242 -31.12 22.31 15.69
C ASN A 242 -29.79 22.18 16.45
N PHE A 243 -28.67 22.40 15.75
CA PHE A 243 -27.33 22.37 16.35
C PHE A 243 -27.17 23.40 17.48
N PHE A 244 -27.47 24.66 17.20
CA PHE A 244 -27.35 25.73 18.21
C PHE A 244 -28.38 25.63 19.33
N ASP A 245 -29.52 24.97 19.09
CA ASP A 245 -30.48 24.61 20.14
C ASP A 245 -29.80 23.65 21.14
N LYS A 246 -29.19 22.55 20.64
CA LYS A 246 -28.50 21.55 21.47
C LYS A 246 -27.34 22.13 22.30
N LEU A 247 -26.70 23.21 21.83
CA LEU A 247 -25.64 23.93 22.56
C LEU A 247 -26.16 24.90 23.63
N LYS A 248 -27.45 25.23 23.63
CA LYS A 248 -28.07 26.15 24.60
C LYS A 248 -28.78 25.42 25.74
N PHE A 249 -29.20 24.16 25.53
CA PHE A 249 -30.12 23.46 26.43
C PHE A 249 -29.45 22.41 27.31
N ASP A 250 -29.70 22.51 28.62
CA ASP A 250 -29.39 21.48 29.62
C ASP A 250 -30.44 20.35 29.53
N ILE A 251 -29.99 19.08 29.60
CA ILE A 251 -30.82 17.87 29.37
C ILE A 251 -32.05 17.78 30.31
N SER A 252 -32.10 18.57 31.39
CA SER A 252 -33.15 18.51 32.41
C SER A 252 -34.40 19.37 32.15
N SER A 253 -34.45 20.23 31.13
CA SER A 253 -35.63 21.11 30.94
C SER A 253 -36.66 20.54 29.95
N GLN A 254 -37.83 20.18 30.45
CA GLN A 254 -39.02 19.90 29.63
C GLN A 254 -39.35 21.09 28.72
N SER A 255 -39.64 20.77 27.45
CA SER A 255 -39.89 21.67 26.33
C SER A 255 -40.77 22.88 26.64
N ALA A 256 -40.22 24.08 26.55
CA ALA A 256 -40.99 25.31 26.41
C ALA A 256 -40.55 26.03 25.12
N GLN A 257 -41.40 25.96 24.10
CA GLN A 257 -41.30 26.65 22.79
C GLN A 257 -40.27 26.15 21.76
N GLN A 258 -40.24 24.84 21.46
CA GLN A 258 -39.73 24.41 20.15
C GLN A 258 -40.71 24.83 19.05
N SER A 259 -40.22 25.54 18.02
CA SER A 259 -41.01 25.88 16.83
C SER A 259 -41.56 24.60 16.18
N SER A 260 -42.77 24.65 15.63
CA SER A 260 -43.36 23.50 14.90
C SER A 260 -42.45 22.98 13.78
N LEU A 261 -41.64 23.87 13.19
CA LEU A 261 -40.67 23.58 12.15
C LEU A 261 -39.50 22.70 12.64
N LEU A 262 -38.95 22.95 13.84
CA LEU A 262 -37.87 22.14 14.41
C LEU A 262 -38.36 20.74 14.79
N LYS A 263 -39.59 20.60 15.27
CA LYS A 263 -40.18 19.28 15.57
C LYS A 263 -40.30 18.41 14.32
N THR A 264 -40.69 18.98 13.19
CA THR A 264 -40.76 18.27 11.90
C THR A 264 -39.38 17.87 11.39
N TYR A 265 -38.36 18.72 11.58
CA TYR A 265 -36.99 18.38 11.24
C TYR A 265 -36.49 17.19 12.09
N GLN A 266 -36.62 17.31 13.42
CA GLN A 266 -36.18 16.28 14.38
C GLN A 266 -36.88 14.93 14.19
N SER A 267 -38.16 14.92 13.80
CA SER A 267 -38.90 13.67 13.55
C SER A 267 -38.47 12.94 12.27
N ASN A 268 -37.75 13.61 11.36
CA ASN A 268 -37.22 13.03 10.13
C ASN A 268 -35.75 12.60 10.23
N ILE A 269 -35.09 12.84 11.38
CA ILE A 269 -33.75 12.35 11.66
C ILE A 269 -33.82 10.83 11.91
N THR A 270 -33.07 10.05 11.13
CA THR A 270 -32.89 8.60 11.32
C THR A 270 -31.71 8.29 12.23
N TYR A 271 -30.64 9.09 12.14
CA TYR A 271 -29.44 8.99 12.96
C TYR A 271 -28.80 10.37 13.14
N SER A 272 -28.16 10.62 14.28
CA SER A 272 -27.51 11.90 14.60
C SER A 272 -26.23 11.64 15.40
N LEU A 273 -25.17 12.36 15.07
CA LEU A 273 -23.91 12.32 15.80
C LEU A 273 -23.31 13.71 15.94
N ILE A 274 -22.89 14.06 17.15
CA ILE A 274 -22.05 15.23 17.43
C ILE A 274 -20.66 14.75 17.81
N GLN A 275 -19.63 15.27 17.14
CA GLN A 275 -18.23 14.98 17.40
C GLN A 275 -17.48 16.27 17.69
N SER A 276 -16.71 16.29 18.78
CA SER A 276 -15.75 17.36 19.09
C SER A 276 -14.34 16.84 18.83
N HIS A 277 -13.61 17.55 17.98
CA HIS A 277 -12.20 17.36 17.69
C HIS A 277 -11.42 18.44 18.42
N GLY A 278 -10.61 18.05 19.40
CA GLY A 278 -9.93 19.00 20.29
C GLY A 278 -10.89 19.69 21.26
N GLY A 279 -10.36 20.66 21.99
CA GLY A 279 -11.07 21.32 23.08
C GLY A 279 -11.39 20.37 24.23
N ILE A 280 -12.37 20.76 25.05
CA ILE A 280 -12.92 19.88 26.09
C ILE A 280 -13.95 18.91 25.51
N PRO A 281 -14.10 17.70 26.08
CA PRO A 281 -15.11 16.75 25.63
C PRO A 281 -16.51 17.37 25.61
N PHE A 282 -17.23 17.14 24.51
CA PHE A 282 -18.61 17.59 24.35
C PHE A 282 -19.52 16.85 25.34
N TYR A 283 -20.42 17.60 25.97
CA TYR A 283 -21.57 17.08 26.70
C TYR A 283 -22.78 18.00 26.41
N PRO A 284 -24.00 17.46 26.30
CA PRO A 284 -25.17 18.29 26.01
C PRO A 284 -25.38 19.35 27.11
N GLY A 285 -25.68 20.59 26.70
CA GLY A 285 -25.76 21.75 27.59
C GLY A 285 -24.47 22.56 27.75
N ILE A 286 -23.33 22.09 27.19
CA ILE A 286 -22.13 22.93 27.08
C ILE A 286 -22.42 24.12 26.16
N THR A 287 -22.13 25.34 26.64
CA THR A 287 -22.25 26.54 25.81
C THR A 287 -21.09 26.63 24.83
N LEU A 288 -21.33 27.22 23.65
CA LEU A 288 -20.27 27.45 22.67
C LEU A 288 -19.11 28.26 23.26
N GLN A 289 -19.43 29.30 24.04
CA GLN A 289 -18.44 30.09 24.77
C GLN A 289 -17.57 29.21 25.67
N LYS A 290 -18.18 28.32 26.46
CA LYS A 290 -17.44 27.47 27.40
C LYS A 290 -16.50 26.51 26.66
N TRP A 291 -16.94 25.97 25.53
CA TRP A 291 -16.12 25.14 24.68
C TRP A 291 -14.92 25.92 24.12
N GLN A 292 -15.16 27.11 23.56
CA GLN A 292 -14.13 27.97 22.95
C GLN A 292 -13.06 28.44 23.95
N GLU A 293 -13.45 28.76 25.18
CA GLU A 293 -12.52 29.16 26.25
C GLU A 293 -11.46 28.09 26.59
N ASN A 294 -11.70 26.82 26.25
CA ASN A 294 -10.82 25.70 26.62
C ASN A 294 -10.06 25.08 25.43
N ILE A 295 -10.11 25.69 24.25
CA ILE A 295 -9.42 25.18 23.05
C ILE A 295 -7.90 25.27 23.19
N ARG A 296 -7.39 26.34 23.82
CA ARG A 296 -5.96 26.66 23.89
C ARG A 296 -5.07 25.48 24.28
N ASN A 297 -5.41 24.67 25.29
CA ASN A 297 -4.51 23.58 25.70
C ASN A 297 -4.84 22.21 25.08
N ASN A 298 -5.76 22.15 24.12
CA ASN A 298 -6.30 20.91 23.56
C ASN A 298 -6.45 21.03 22.04
N LEU A 299 -5.38 21.43 21.36
CA LEU A 299 -5.37 21.62 19.90
C LEU A 299 -5.18 20.27 19.20
N VAL A 300 -5.91 20.04 18.13
CA VAL A 300 -5.75 18.86 17.28
C VAL A 300 -5.58 19.27 15.82
N ALA A 301 -5.13 18.34 14.98
CA ALA A 301 -5.11 18.53 13.54
C ALA A 301 -6.55 18.51 12.98
N ILE A 302 -7.05 19.69 12.63
CA ILE A 302 -8.36 19.91 12.01
C ILE A 302 -8.28 19.92 10.47
N ASP A 303 -7.10 20.06 9.89
CA ASP A 303 -6.81 19.69 8.50
C ASP A 303 -5.35 19.26 8.35
N ARG A 304 -5.04 18.59 7.24
CA ARG A 304 -3.72 18.06 6.91
C ARG A 304 -3.44 18.31 5.44
N SER A 305 -2.20 18.65 5.12
CA SER A 305 -1.68 18.68 3.75
C SER A 305 -0.33 17.97 3.71
N GLY A 306 -0.02 17.37 2.56
CA GLY A 306 1.16 16.52 2.43
C GLY A 306 1.46 16.13 1.00
N PHE A 307 2.49 15.32 0.82
CA PHE A 307 2.87 14.76 -0.48
C PHE A 307 2.92 13.24 -0.41
N PRO A 308 2.77 12.53 -1.54
CA PRO A 308 2.97 11.09 -1.57
C PRO A 308 4.37 10.68 -1.06
N LEU A 309 4.46 9.56 -0.35
CA LEU A 309 5.64 9.15 0.41
C LEU A 309 6.93 9.06 -0.43
N HIS A 310 6.81 8.63 -1.69
CA HIS A 310 7.95 8.50 -2.60
C HIS A 310 8.63 9.83 -2.96
N PHE A 311 7.95 10.98 -2.84
CA PHE A 311 8.56 12.30 -3.10
C PHE A 311 9.63 12.67 -2.06
N ILE A 312 9.49 12.16 -0.84
CA ILE A 312 10.48 12.38 0.24
C ILE A 312 11.77 11.59 -0.02
N ILE A 313 11.74 10.58 -0.88
CA ILE A 313 12.91 9.77 -1.26
C ILE A 313 13.59 10.42 -2.47
N ASN A 314 14.59 11.26 -2.20
CA ASN A 314 15.33 11.98 -3.24
C ASN A 314 16.80 12.16 -2.85
N THR A 315 17.61 12.72 -3.75
CA THR A 315 19.06 12.86 -3.55
C THR A 315 19.45 13.81 -2.42
N ASN A 316 18.55 14.72 -2.02
CA ASN A 316 18.82 15.65 -0.92
C ASN A 316 18.61 14.98 0.43
N THR A 317 17.59 14.12 0.55
CA THR A 317 17.28 13.39 1.79
C THR A 317 18.11 12.13 1.98
N PHE A 318 18.65 11.56 0.88
CA PHE A 318 19.57 10.41 0.89
C PHE A 318 20.89 10.71 0.16
N PRO A 319 21.74 11.61 0.70
CA PRO A 319 23.03 11.95 0.08
C PRO A 319 24.04 10.79 0.13
N ASP A 320 23.85 9.84 1.05
CA ASP A 320 24.72 8.67 1.24
C ASP A 320 24.43 7.52 0.26
N LEU A 321 23.51 7.69 -0.70
CA LEU A 321 23.15 6.67 -1.68
C LEU A 321 23.43 7.16 -3.11
N PRO A 322 23.82 6.27 -4.05
CA PRO A 322 23.98 6.65 -5.44
C PRO A 322 22.66 7.17 -6.02
N GLN A 323 22.72 8.28 -6.77
CA GLN A 323 21.54 8.93 -7.36
C GLN A 323 20.64 7.96 -8.17
N PRO A 324 21.15 7.07 -9.03
CA PRO A 324 20.30 6.12 -9.75
C PRO A 324 19.57 5.16 -8.81
N THR A 325 20.20 4.75 -7.71
CA THR A 325 19.63 3.85 -6.71
C THR A 325 18.48 4.54 -5.98
N VAL A 326 18.65 5.80 -5.56
CA VAL A 326 17.58 6.58 -4.91
C VAL A 326 16.35 6.70 -5.82
N GLY A 327 16.55 6.99 -7.12
CA GLY A 327 15.46 7.05 -8.09
C GLY A 327 14.72 5.71 -8.23
N LYS A 328 15.44 4.57 -8.23
CA LYS A 328 14.84 3.23 -8.24
C LYS A 328 14.05 2.95 -6.96
N VAL A 329 14.55 3.33 -5.78
CA VAL A 329 13.84 3.16 -4.50
C VAL A 329 12.53 3.95 -4.52
N ALA A 330 12.58 5.24 -4.88
CA ALA A 330 11.39 6.08 -4.99
C ALA A 330 10.35 5.48 -5.94
N HIS A 331 10.79 4.98 -7.11
CA HIS A 331 9.91 4.33 -8.07
C HIS A 331 9.26 3.04 -7.52
N ARG A 332 10.00 2.20 -6.79
CA ARG A 332 9.45 0.98 -6.18
C ARG A 332 8.42 1.28 -5.10
N VAL A 333 8.67 2.30 -4.27
CA VAL A 333 7.71 2.77 -3.27
C VAL A 333 6.45 3.34 -3.95
N MET A 334 6.60 4.11 -5.03
CA MET A 334 5.48 4.59 -5.83
C MET A 334 4.62 3.43 -6.37
N GLN A 335 5.26 2.38 -6.94
CA GLN A 335 4.55 1.19 -7.41
C GLN A 335 3.81 0.45 -6.29
N ALA A 336 4.39 0.36 -5.09
CA ALA A 336 3.74 -0.23 -3.93
C ALA A 336 2.51 0.57 -3.48
N ILE A 337 2.59 1.91 -3.49
CA ILE A 337 1.44 2.80 -3.22
C ILE A 337 0.34 2.58 -4.27
N GLU A 338 0.67 2.59 -5.56
CA GLU A 338 -0.31 2.35 -6.62
C GLU A 338 -1.00 0.98 -6.46
N ARG A 339 -0.24 -0.05 -6.12
CA ARG A 339 -0.78 -1.40 -5.89
C ARG A 339 -1.74 -1.41 -4.70
N TYR A 340 -1.42 -0.71 -3.62
CA TYR A 340 -2.31 -0.56 -2.48
C TYR A 340 -3.65 0.08 -2.84
N PHE A 341 -3.65 1.11 -3.70
CA PHE A 341 -4.88 1.69 -4.24
C PHE A 341 -5.63 0.74 -5.18
N LYS A 342 -4.93 0.09 -6.12
CA LYS A 342 -5.52 -0.84 -7.10
C LYS A 342 -6.22 -2.02 -6.42
N VAL A 343 -5.57 -2.67 -5.45
CA VAL A 343 -6.15 -3.81 -4.69
C VAL A 343 -7.40 -3.40 -3.92
N ASN A 344 -7.46 -2.15 -3.43
CA ASN A 344 -8.60 -1.62 -2.69
C ASN A 344 -9.62 -0.89 -3.58
N THR A 345 -9.44 -0.89 -4.89
CA THR A 345 -10.40 -0.32 -5.83
C THR A 345 -11.52 -1.33 -6.06
N ARG A 346 -12.76 -0.95 -5.73
CA ARG A 346 -13.98 -1.76 -5.90
C ARG A 346 -14.97 -1.06 -6.85
N PRO A 347 -14.73 -1.14 -8.17
CA PRO A 347 -15.71 -0.74 -9.18
C PRO A 347 -17.04 -1.50 -9.06
N GLY A 348 -18.13 -0.79 -9.31
CA GLY A 348 -19.47 -1.34 -9.38
C GLY A 348 -20.52 -0.23 -9.50
N CYS A 349 -21.79 -0.61 -9.67
CA CYS A 349 -22.87 0.36 -9.66
C CYS A 349 -23.02 1.00 -8.28
N VAL A 350 -22.93 2.32 -8.22
CA VAL A 350 -23.07 3.12 -6.98
C VAL A 350 -24.43 3.78 -6.82
N ASP A 351 -25.30 3.72 -7.83
CA ASP A 351 -26.66 4.25 -7.75
C ASP A 351 -27.55 3.33 -6.91
N VAL A 352 -27.98 3.83 -5.76
CA VAL A 352 -28.81 3.11 -4.78
C VAL A 352 -30.18 2.73 -5.36
N ASN A 353 -30.67 3.47 -6.35
CA ASN A 353 -31.97 3.21 -6.96
C ASN A 353 -31.91 2.16 -8.08
N SER A 354 -30.70 1.78 -8.52
CA SER A 354 -30.52 0.75 -9.54
C SER A 354 -30.72 -0.66 -8.97
N LYS A 355 -31.33 -1.54 -9.77
CA LYS A 355 -31.40 -2.99 -9.47
C LYS A 355 -30.02 -3.64 -9.35
N ASN A 356 -29.01 -3.06 -10.00
CA ASN A 356 -27.64 -3.56 -10.03
C ASN A 356 -26.75 -2.91 -8.95
N PHE A 357 -27.33 -2.13 -8.02
CA PHE A 357 -26.57 -1.45 -6.97
C PHE A 357 -25.62 -2.40 -6.23
N ASN A 358 -24.36 -1.99 -6.11
CA ASN A 358 -23.33 -2.70 -5.37
C ASN A 358 -22.92 -1.90 -4.13
N PHE A 359 -23.42 -2.32 -2.97
CA PHE A 359 -23.07 -1.70 -1.69
C PHE A 359 -21.56 -1.72 -1.38
N GLN A 360 -20.81 -2.69 -1.90
CA GLN A 360 -19.35 -2.77 -1.67
C GLN A 360 -18.56 -1.84 -2.59
N ALA A 361 -19.17 -1.27 -3.64
CA ALA A 361 -18.48 -0.46 -4.63
C ALA A 361 -18.05 0.89 -4.07
N ASN A 362 -16.81 1.32 -4.36
CA ASN A 362 -16.28 2.64 -4.02
C ASN A 362 -16.00 3.51 -5.25
N ILE A 363 -16.07 2.94 -6.45
CA ILE A 363 -15.97 3.64 -7.73
C ILE A 363 -17.18 3.24 -8.60
N ASN A 364 -17.77 4.22 -9.29
CA ASN A 364 -18.77 3.96 -10.33
C ASN A 364 -18.12 3.37 -11.59
N ASP A 365 -18.56 2.20 -12.02
CA ASP A 365 -18.11 1.55 -13.25
C ASP A 365 -19.13 1.65 -14.41
N SER A 366 -20.20 2.43 -14.22
CA SER A 366 -21.30 2.58 -15.17
C SER A 366 -22.04 1.28 -15.49
N SER A 367 -22.01 0.28 -14.59
CA SER A 367 -22.74 -0.99 -14.73
C SER A 367 -24.19 -0.96 -14.23
N CYS A 368 -24.69 0.22 -13.83
CA CYS A 368 -26.04 0.37 -13.27
C CYS A 368 -27.16 -0.01 -14.25
N GLU A 369 -26.92 0.10 -15.56
CA GLU A 369 -27.87 -0.24 -16.60
C GLU A 369 -27.27 -1.27 -17.57
N GLY A 370 -28.11 -2.23 -18.00
CA GLY A 370 -27.77 -3.17 -19.07
C GLY A 370 -28.46 -4.52 -18.96
N PRO A 371 -28.63 -5.24 -20.09
CA PRO A 371 -29.26 -6.55 -20.12
C PRO A 371 -28.33 -7.61 -19.53
N ALA A 372 -28.86 -8.49 -18.67
CA ALA A 372 -28.14 -9.68 -18.23
C ALA A 372 -27.96 -10.63 -19.44
N THR A 373 -26.71 -10.98 -19.74
CA THR A 373 -26.38 -11.92 -20.82
C THR A 373 -26.31 -13.36 -20.27
N ASN A 374 -26.79 -14.33 -21.05
CA ASN A 374 -26.66 -15.76 -20.73
C ASN A 374 -25.22 -16.21 -21.00
N LEU A 375 -24.37 -16.09 -19.98
CA LEU A 375 -22.96 -16.47 -20.02
C LEU A 375 -22.77 -17.90 -19.50
N SER A 376 -21.80 -18.63 -20.05
CA SER A 376 -21.49 -19.99 -19.64
C SER A 376 -20.03 -20.17 -19.24
N PHE A 377 -19.81 -21.02 -18.24
CA PHE A 377 -18.51 -21.29 -17.63
C PHE A 377 -18.07 -22.72 -17.96
N GLY A 378 -16.93 -22.89 -18.65
CA GLY A 378 -16.43 -24.20 -19.08
C GLY A 378 -15.51 -24.90 -18.06
N GLY A 379 -15.34 -24.32 -16.86
CA GLY A 379 -14.46 -24.83 -15.82
C GLY A 379 -13.09 -24.16 -15.78
N VAL A 380 -12.22 -24.68 -14.91
CA VAL A 380 -10.83 -24.23 -14.72
C VAL A 380 -9.88 -25.42 -14.73
N TYR A 381 -8.62 -25.15 -15.04
CA TYR A 381 -7.52 -26.09 -14.84
C TYR A 381 -6.22 -25.36 -14.58
N GLN A 382 -5.25 -26.06 -13.98
CA GLN A 382 -3.93 -25.53 -13.64
C GLN A 382 -2.85 -26.51 -14.08
N GLU A 383 -1.93 -26.01 -14.90
CA GLU A 383 -0.74 -26.75 -15.33
C GLU A 383 0.43 -26.41 -14.42
N CYS A 384 1.26 -27.42 -14.12
CA CYS A 384 2.50 -27.23 -13.39
C CYS A 384 3.71 -27.65 -14.23
N ILE A 385 4.64 -26.72 -14.39
CA ILE A 385 5.90 -26.90 -15.13
C ILE A 385 7.03 -26.89 -14.11
N GLN A 386 7.73 -28.01 -13.99
CA GLN A 386 8.87 -28.15 -13.06
C GLN A 386 10.02 -27.26 -13.53
N LEU A 387 10.46 -26.32 -12.69
CA LEU A 387 11.66 -25.51 -12.95
C LEU A 387 12.91 -26.13 -12.32
N SER A 388 12.73 -26.86 -11.22
CA SER A 388 13.74 -27.70 -10.60
C SER A 388 13.37 -29.18 -10.78
N SER A 389 14.38 -30.05 -10.96
CA SER A 389 14.19 -31.49 -11.20
C SER A 389 13.48 -32.22 -10.04
N VAL A 390 13.48 -31.62 -8.84
CA VAL A 390 12.86 -32.15 -7.62
C VAL A 390 11.50 -31.53 -7.31
N ALA A 391 10.92 -30.80 -8.26
CA ALA A 391 9.63 -30.13 -8.09
C ALA A 391 8.39 -31.05 -8.24
N GLY A 392 8.57 -32.35 -8.47
CA GLY A 392 7.47 -33.32 -8.61
C GLY A 392 6.38 -33.19 -7.54
N PRO A 393 6.70 -33.27 -6.23
CA PRO A 393 5.69 -33.18 -5.18
C PRO A 393 5.00 -31.81 -5.10
N LEU A 394 5.65 -30.74 -5.56
CA LEU A 394 5.02 -29.42 -5.67
C LEU A 394 3.98 -29.40 -6.80
N CYS A 395 4.27 -30.02 -7.94
CA CYS A 395 3.33 -30.18 -9.03
C CYS A 395 2.16 -31.12 -8.69
N ASP A 396 2.39 -32.21 -7.98
CA ASP A 396 1.32 -33.11 -7.54
C ASP A 396 0.34 -32.39 -6.60
N ALA A 397 0.85 -31.49 -5.77
CA ALA A 397 0.05 -30.68 -4.86
C ALA A 397 -0.75 -29.57 -5.57
N LEU A 398 -0.22 -28.97 -6.64
CA LEU A 398 -0.81 -27.76 -7.26
C LEU A 398 -1.50 -28.00 -8.61
N ALA A 399 -1.22 -29.08 -9.31
CA ALA A 399 -1.87 -29.37 -10.59
C ALA A 399 -3.36 -29.68 -10.39
N GLN A 400 -4.18 -29.18 -11.32
CA GLN A 400 -5.63 -29.37 -11.33
C GLN A 400 -6.10 -29.59 -12.77
N LYS A 401 -6.65 -30.76 -13.06
CA LYS A 401 -7.26 -31.05 -14.37
C LYS A 401 -8.70 -30.52 -14.40
N ASN A 402 -9.20 -30.20 -15.60
CA ASN A 402 -10.61 -29.90 -15.79
C ASN A 402 -11.40 -31.21 -15.64
N PRO A 403 -12.37 -31.32 -14.71
CA PRO A 403 -13.11 -32.58 -14.51
C PRO A 403 -13.93 -33.02 -15.74
N ASP A 404 -14.33 -32.11 -16.63
CA ASP A 404 -15.10 -32.43 -17.84
C ASP A 404 -14.24 -33.15 -18.89
N THR A 405 -12.97 -32.76 -19.04
CA THR A 405 -12.05 -33.36 -20.03
C THR A 405 -11.11 -34.40 -19.44
N GLY A 406 -10.93 -34.42 -18.12
CA GLY A 406 -9.90 -35.23 -17.45
C GLY A 406 -8.46 -34.83 -17.81
N ALA A 407 -8.28 -33.64 -18.40
CA ALA A 407 -7.01 -33.14 -18.93
C ALA A 407 -6.83 -31.64 -18.64
N PHE A 408 -5.69 -31.08 -19.02
CA PHE A 408 -5.40 -29.64 -18.95
C PHE A 408 -5.93 -28.93 -20.21
N SER A 409 -7.24 -29.02 -20.45
CA SER A 409 -7.86 -28.49 -21.67
C SER A 409 -9.34 -28.13 -21.46
N CYS A 410 -9.85 -27.28 -22.34
CA CYS A 410 -11.27 -26.96 -22.45
C CYS A 410 -11.95 -27.85 -23.50
N ARG A 411 -13.20 -28.24 -23.24
CA ARG A 411 -14.04 -28.94 -24.21
C ARG A 411 -14.58 -27.97 -25.27
N PRO A 412 -14.59 -28.29 -26.58
CA PRO A 412 -15.27 -27.48 -27.58
C PRO A 412 -16.77 -27.30 -27.25
N PRO A 413 -17.36 -26.09 -27.35
CA PRO A 413 -16.85 -24.88 -27.99
C PRO A 413 -16.09 -23.92 -27.05
N TYR A 414 -15.76 -24.31 -25.82
CA TYR A 414 -15.03 -23.46 -24.88
C TYR A 414 -13.56 -23.30 -25.28
N SER A 415 -13.05 -22.08 -25.17
CA SER A 415 -11.64 -21.75 -25.38
C SER A 415 -10.93 -21.46 -24.06
N PRO A 416 -9.65 -21.87 -23.92
CA PRO A 416 -8.86 -21.58 -22.73
C PRO A 416 -8.39 -20.12 -22.73
N THR A 417 -8.48 -19.47 -21.58
CA THR A 417 -7.89 -18.16 -21.31
C THR A 417 -6.91 -18.30 -20.16
N LEU A 418 -5.64 -17.96 -20.40
CA LEU A 418 -4.63 -17.90 -19.34
C LEU A 418 -5.01 -16.77 -18.38
N LEU A 419 -5.27 -17.12 -17.13
CA LEU A 419 -5.63 -16.15 -16.09
C LEU A 419 -4.38 -15.60 -15.41
N ARG A 420 -3.41 -16.46 -15.08
CA ARG A 420 -2.21 -16.09 -14.31
C ARG A 420 -1.10 -17.13 -14.50
N SER A 421 0.15 -16.68 -14.55
CA SER A 421 1.35 -17.54 -14.50
C SER A 421 2.23 -17.20 -13.29
N GLU A 422 2.39 -18.13 -12.35
CA GLU A 422 3.08 -17.90 -11.08
C GLU A 422 4.32 -18.79 -10.95
N VAL A 423 5.38 -18.30 -10.31
CA VAL A 423 6.51 -19.13 -9.91
C VAL A 423 6.41 -19.40 -8.42
N ARG A 424 6.21 -20.66 -8.05
CA ARG A 424 6.09 -21.08 -6.65
C ARG A 424 7.35 -21.78 -6.20
N GLN A 425 7.76 -21.42 -4.99
CA GLN A 425 8.91 -21.98 -4.31
C GLN A 425 8.45 -22.67 -3.04
N GLN A 426 9.08 -23.79 -2.71
CA GLN A 426 8.83 -24.51 -1.48
C GLN A 426 10.15 -24.91 -0.86
N GLY A 427 10.33 -24.52 0.41
CA GLY A 427 11.44 -24.96 1.23
C GLY A 427 11.27 -26.41 1.67
N TYR A 428 12.35 -27.16 1.67
CA TYR A 428 12.40 -28.49 2.24
C TYR A 428 13.80 -28.75 2.81
N THR A 429 13.86 -29.58 3.86
CA THR A 429 15.14 -29.99 4.43
C THR A 429 15.57 -31.29 3.77
N GLY A 430 16.70 -31.26 3.08
CA GLY A 430 17.38 -32.44 2.55
C GLY A 430 18.43 -32.94 3.53
N TYR A 431 18.74 -34.23 3.45
CA TYR A 431 19.90 -34.80 4.13
C TYR A 431 20.99 -35.02 3.07
N ASP A 432 21.92 -34.08 2.99
CA ASP A 432 23.00 -34.12 2.00
C ASP A 432 24.24 -34.70 2.65
N CYS A 433 24.84 -35.68 1.98
CA CYS A 433 26.12 -36.23 2.38
C CYS A 433 27.15 -35.92 1.30
N HIS A 434 28.30 -35.40 1.71
CA HIS A 434 29.47 -35.27 0.84
C HIS A 434 30.66 -35.98 1.49
N GLU A 435 31.59 -36.42 0.65
CA GLU A 435 32.84 -37.04 1.10
C GLU A 435 33.86 -35.93 1.36
N GLU A 436 34.38 -35.87 2.58
CA GLU A 436 35.43 -34.95 2.99
C GLU A 436 36.73 -35.74 3.17
N THR A 437 37.77 -35.33 2.45
CA THR A 437 39.11 -35.89 2.57
C THR A 437 39.88 -35.12 3.64
N TYR A 438 40.48 -35.83 4.60
CA TYR A 438 41.30 -35.26 5.67
C TYR A 438 42.57 -36.06 5.88
N SER A 439 43.65 -35.38 6.26
CA SER A 439 44.93 -36.05 6.52
C SER A 439 44.87 -36.89 7.81
N CYS A 440 45.36 -38.12 7.73
CA CYS A 440 45.37 -39.13 8.77
C CYS A 440 46.73 -39.89 8.78
N GLY A 441 46.95 -40.78 9.74
CA GLY A 441 48.17 -41.61 9.86
C GLY A 441 49.33 -40.97 10.66
N PHE A 442 50.44 -41.71 10.84
CA PHE A 442 51.63 -41.20 11.54
C PHE A 442 52.23 -40.03 10.75
N LEU A 443 52.34 -38.87 11.38
CA LEU A 443 52.78 -37.59 10.78
C LEU A 443 51.88 -37.01 9.67
N TRP A 444 50.59 -37.36 9.61
CA TRP A 444 49.63 -36.81 8.62
C TRP A 444 49.96 -37.15 7.15
N LEU A 445 50.70 -38.24 6.91
CA LEU A 445 51.22 -38.62 5.59
C LEU A 445 50.23 -39.42 4.71
N SER A 446 48.99 -39.65 5.17
CA SER A 446 47.96 -40.37 4.41
C SER A 446 46.66 -39.57 4.35
N ASP A 447 45.90 -39.71 3.28
CA ASP A 447 44.60 -39.05 3.12
C ASP A 447 43.48 -40.06 3.35
N CYS A 448 42.61 -39.78 4.33
CA CYS A 448 41.43 -40.57 4.65
C CYS A 448 40.17 -39.84 4.17
N VAL A 449 39.14 -40.59 3.80
CA VAL A 449 37.84 -40.05 3.41
C VAL A 449 36.83 -40.35 4.51
N ARG A 450 36.04 -39.35 4.92
CA ARG A 450 34.85 -39.54 5.76
C ARG A 450 33.63 -38.98 5.06
N GLN A 451 32.49 -39.63 5.24
CA GLN A 451 31.22 -39.10 4.78
C GLN A 451 30.68 -38.13 5.84
N VAL A 452 30.58 -36.85 5.49
CA VAL A 452 29.98 -35.83 6.33
C VAL A 452 28.59 -35.55 5.79
N CYS A 453 27.60 -35.79 6.63
CA CYS A 453 26.21 -35.53 6.29
C CYS A 453 25.65 -34.38 7.12
N GLN A 454 24.92 -33.48 6.48
CA GLN A 454 24.28 -32.35 7.13
C GLN A 454 22.86 -32.18 6.61
N HIS A 455 21.97 -31.75 7.50
CA HIS A 455 20.64 -31.29 7.11
C HIS A 455 20.78 -29.89 6.47
N ASN A 456 20.56 -29.83 5.17
CA ASN A 456 20.62 -28.59 4.41
C ASN A 456 19.21 -28.17 4.01
N TYR A 457 18.98 -26.86 4.01
CA TYR A 457 17.72 -26.29 3.57
C TYR A 457 17.78 -26.00 2.07
N HIS A 458 16.92 -26.66 1.32
CA HIS A 458 16.81 -26.52 -0.13
C HIS A 458 15.50 -25.86 -0.52
N VAL A 459 15.48 -25.29 -1.71
CA VAL A 459 14.27 -24.73 -2.32
C VAL A 459 14.02 -25.42 -3.63
N ARG A 460 12.81 -25.96 -3.80
CA ARG A 460 12.30 -26.42 -5.09
C ARG A 460 11.37 -25.39 -5.69
N SER A 461 11.36 -25.29 -7.01
CA SER A 461 10.57 -24.31 -7.75
C SER A 461 9.81 -24.93 -8.93
N ALA A 462 8.60 -24.42 -9.17
CA ALA A 462 7.77 -24.76 -10.32
C ALA A 462 6.99 -23.54 -10.80
N ARG A 463 6.61 -23.53 -12.08
CA ARG A 463 5.72 -22.53 -12.69
C ARG A 463 4.31 -23.10 -12.79
N ILE A 464 3.33 -22.37 -12.27
CA ILE A 464 1.91 -22.73 -12.28
C ILE A 464 1.16 -21.81 -13.23
N ASN A 465 0.56 -22.39 -14.27
CA ASN A 465 -0.29 -21.65 -15.21
C ASN A 465 -1.75 -21.99 -14.93
N THR A 466 -2.54 -20.99 -14.53
CA THR A 466 -3.97 -21.17 -14.25
C THR A 466 -4.80 -20.69 -15.43
N TYR A 467 -5.68 -21.55 -15.92
CA TYR A 467 -6.56 -21.28 -17.05
C TYR A 467 -8.03 -21.40 -16.63
N TRP A 468 -8.88 -20.66 -17.33
CA TRP A 468 -10.33 -20.81 -17.27
C TRP A 468 -10.92 -20.91 -18.67
N CYS A 469 -12.04 -21.62 -18.77
CA CYS A 469 -12.70 -21.92 -20.03
C CYS A 469 -13.92 -21.03 -20.21
N SER A 470 -13.97 -20.31 -21.33
CA SER A 470 -15.05 -19.39 -21.68
C SER A 470 -15.53 -19.64 -23.10
N VAL A 471 -16.73 -19.15 -23.44
CA VAL A 471 -17.27 -19.22 -24.80
C VAL A 471 -17.78 -17.85 -25.21
N ASN A 472 -17.32 -17.36 -26.37
CA ASN A 472 -17.83 -16.14 -26.96
C ASN A 472 -19.10 -16.46 -27.75
N GLY A 473 -20.27 -16.12 -27.19
CA GLY A 473 -21.58 -16.34 -27.80
C GLY A 473 -22.47 -17.27 -26.96
N GLN A 474 -23.54 -17.77 -27.57
CA GLN A 474 -24.51 -18.61 -26.88
C GLN A 474 -23.97 -20.03 -26.70
N ALA A 475 -23.79 -20.43 -25.44
CA ALA A 475 -23.39 -21.79 -25.11
C ALA A 475 -24.53 -22.79 -25.37
N PRO A 476 -24.22 -24.05 -25.72
CA PRO A 476 -25.21 -25.12 -25.75
C PRO A 476 -25.89 -25.29 -24.38
N TYR A 477 -27.17 -25.66 -24.38
CA TYR A 477 -27.95 -25.82 -23.15
C TYR A 477 -27.30 -26.85 -22.22
N ASN A 478 -27.18 -26.50 -20.93
CA ASN A 478 -26.58 -27.33 -19.87
C ASN A 478 -25.20 -27.93 -20.20
N SER A 479 -24.36 -27.20 -20.94
CA SER A 479 -23.03 -27.66 -21.36
C SER A 479 -21.87 -27.15 -20.51
N GLY A 480 -22.13 -26.31 -19.51
CA GLY A 480 -21.12 -25.69 -18.68
C GLY A 480 -21.13 -26.19 -17.23
N TYR A 481 -20.38 -25.52 -16.38
CA TYR A 481 -20.45 -25.67 -14.94
C TYR A 481 -21.33 -24.59 -14.32
N LEU A 482 -22.13 -25.00 -13.35
CA LEU A 482 -22.73 -24.10 -12.37
C LEU A 482 -21.62 -23.58 -11.45
N PHE A 483 -21.62 -22.28 -11.19
CA PHE A 483 -20.67 -21.62 -10.29
C PHE A 483 -21.28 -21.50 -8.88
N GLY A 484 -20.54 -21.96 -7.87
CA GLY A 484 -20.98 -22.01 -6.46
C GLY A 484 -20.13 -21.16 -5.53
N GLY A 485 -19.43 -20.15 -6.06
CA GLY A 485 -18.54 -19.26 -5.31
C GLY A 485 -17.10 -19.73 -5.20
N ILE A 486 -16.27 -18.89 -4.59
CA ILE A 486 -14.84 -19.12 -4.32
C ILE A 486 -14.60 -18.96 -2.82
N TYR A 487 -13.70 -19.77 -2.27
CA TYR A 487 -13.20 -19.60 -0.90
C TYR A 487 -11.71 -19.90 -0.81
N SER A 488 -11.10 -19.52 0.30
CA SER A 488 -9.70 -19.79 0.59
C SER A 488 -9.50 -19.99 2.10
N PRO A 489 -8.28 -20.27 2.58
CA PRO A 489 -7.99 -20.26 4.00
C PRO A 489 -8.29 -18.90 4.68
N SER A 490 -8.25 -17.79 3.94
CA SER A 490 -8.50 -16.42 4.43
C SER A 490 -9.85 -15.84 4.00
N LEU A 491 -10.50 -16.41 2.98
CA LEU A 491 -11.75 -15.91 2.40
C LEU A 491 -12.89 -16.92 2.59
N LEU A 492 -14.04 -16.47 3.11
CA LEU A 492 -15.26 -17.26 3.21
C LEU A 492 -16.02 -17.25 1.89
N ASN A 493 -16.66 -18.37 1.53
CA ASN A 493 -17.62 -18.38 0.43
C ASN A 493 -18.86 -17.57 0.84
N PRO A 494 -19.23 -16.47 0.13
CA PRO A 494 -20.38 -15.66 0.49
C PRO A 494 -21.72 -16.44 0.49
N LEU A 495 -21.83 -17.52 -0.29
CA LEU A 495 -23.05 -18.33 -0.37
C LEU A 495 -23.27 -19.24 0.83
N THR A 496 -22.19 -19.78 1.41
CA THR A 496 -22.26 -20.70 2.54
C THR A 496 -21.86 -20.05 3.86
N ASN A 497 -21.33 -18.82 3.80
CA ASN A 497 -20.66 -18.12 4.89
C ASN A 497 -19.63 -19.00 5.61
N SER A 498 -18.94 -19.86 4.85
CA SER A 498 -18.00 -20.85 5.36
C SER A 498 -16.90 -21.15 4.35
N LYS A 499 -15.83 -21.83 4.76
CA LYS A 499 -14.73 -22.27 3.87
C LYS A 499 -15.07 -23.58 3.16
N ARG A 500 -16.26 -23.67 2.58
CA ARG A 500 -16.80 -24.87 1.94
C ARG A 500 -17.68 -24.53 0.74
N CYS A 501 -17.79 -25.49 -0.17
CA CYS A 501 -18.74 -25.40 -1.28
C CYS A 501 -20.19 -25.65 -0.83
N PRO A 502 -21.18 -25.11 -1.57
CA PRO A 502 -22.58 -25.46 -1.37
C PRO A 502 -22.83 -26.96 -1.61
N ALA A 503 -24.01 -27.44 -1.20
CA ALA A 503 -24.40 -28.82 -1.46
C ALA A 503 -24.39 -29.14 -2.96
N ASN A 504 -23.88 -30.32 -3.33
CA ASN A 504 -23.75 -30.80 -4.72
C ASN A 504 -22.78 -29.99 -5.60
N PHE A 505 -21.85 -29.25 -4.98
CA PHE A 505 -20.70 -28.63 -5.64
C PHE A 505 -19.40 -29.32 -5.22
N ILE A 506 -18.50 -29.52 -6.19
CA ILE A 506 -17.15 -30.03 -5.95
C ILE A 506 -16.15 -28.85 -5.89
N PRO A 507 -15.20 -28.88 -4.95
CA PRO A 507 -14.13 -27.88 -4.89
C PRO A 507 -12.99 -28.25 -5.86
N LEU A 508 -12.62 -27.32 -6.74
CA LEU A 508 -11.43 -27.43 -7.59
C LEU A 508 -10.35 -26.49 -7.11
N LYS A 509 -9.08 -26.92 -7.15
CA LYS A 509 -7.96 -26.03 -6.86
C LYS A 509 -7.92 -24.90 -7.88
N PHE A 510 -7.68 -23.70 -7.39
CA PHE A 510 -7.69 -22.48 -8.17
C PHE A 510 -6.58 -21.59 -7.63
N LEU A 511 -5.63 -21.18 -8.47
CA LEU A 511 -4.38 -20.50 -8.06
C LEU A 511 -3.54 -21.33 -7.07
N SER A 512 -2.40 -20.80 -6.63
CA SER A 512 -1.44 -21.56 -5.84
C SER A 512 -1.57 -21.36 -4.32
N ASP A 513 -2.31 -20.34 -3.88
CA ASP A 513 -2.42 -19.95 -2.46
C ASP A 513 -3.62 -20.60 -1.75
N GLY A 514 -4.02 -21.78 -2.23
CA GLY A 514 -5.09 -22.58 -1.65
C GLY A 514 -6.50 -22.05 -1.89
N GLN A 515 -6.71 -21.20 -2.91
CA GLN A 515 -8.07 -20.85 -3.32
C GLN A 515 -8.75 -22.06 -3.95
N MET A 516 -10.04 -22.18 -3.68
CA MET A 516 -10.89 -23.26 -4.15
C MET A 516 -12.09 -22.65 -4.86
N ILE A 517 -12.34 -23.09 -6.09
CA ILE A 517 -13.52 -22.71 -6.86
C ILE A 517 -14.56 -23.83 -6.83
N CYS A 518 -15.80 -23.49 -6.49
CA CYS A 518 -16.88 -24.46 -6.38
C CYS A 518 -17.62 -24.59 -7.69
N VAL A 519 -17.65 -25.80 -8.25
CA VAL A 519 -18.32 -26.08 -9.53
C VAL A 519 -19.28 -27.27 -9.41
N SER A 520 -20.33 -27.29 -10.22
CA SER A 520 -21.22 -28.44 -10.33
C SER A 520 -21.72 -28.61 -11.77
N ASN A 521 -21.93 -29.83 -12.20
CA ASN A 521 -22.63 -30.18 -13.44
C ASN A 521 -24.01 -30.80 -13.17
N ASP A 522 -24.46 -30.82 -11.92
CA ASP A 522 -25.79 -31.30 -11.53
C ASP A 522 -26.81 -30.15 -11.64
N TYR A 523 -27.43 -30.06 -12.81
CA TYR A 523 -28.44 -29.05 -13.11
C TYR A 523 -29.79 -29.28 -12.39
N GLU A 524 -30.03 -30.46 -11.81
CA GLU A 524 -31.29 -30.75 -11.13
C GLU A 524 -31.27 -30.24 -9.70
N THR A 525 -30.21 -30.57 -8.95
CA THR A 525 -30.16 -30.29 -7.51
C THR A 525 -29.28 -29.10 -7.14
N ALA A 526 -28.24 -28.80 -7.93
CA ALA A 526 -27.27 -27.76 -7.59
C ALA A 526 -27.67 -26.36 -8.10
N THR A 527 -28.59 -26.27 -9.07
CA THR A 527 -29.07 -25.01 -9.65
C THR A 527 -29.58 -24.02 -8.59
N ARG A 528 -30.20 -24.51 -7.51
CA ARG A 528 -30.70 -23.67 -6.40
C ARG A 528 -29.60 -22.85 -5.71
N PHE A 529 -28.37 -23.35 -5.68
CA PHE A 529 -27.22 -22.68 -5.06
C PHE A 529 -26.25 -22.12 -6.10
N SER A 530 -26.60 -22.20 -7.39
CA SER A 530 -25.79 -21.64 -8.46
C SER A 530 -25.98 -20.13 -8.56
N VAL A 531 -24.89 -19.44 -8.86
CA VAL A 531 -24.89 -17.99 -9.13
C VAL A 531 -24.48 -17.74 -10.57
N PRO A 532 -25.13 -16.80 -11.28
CA PRO A 532 -24.70 -16.43 -12.63
C PRO A 532 -23.28 -15.87 -12.60
N PHE A 533 -22.43 -16.42 -13.46
CA PHE A 533 -21.01 -16.13 -13.52
C PHE A 533 -20.67 -15.35 -14.78
N GLY A 534 -19.98 -14.22 -14.61
CA GLY A 534 -19.67 -13.27 -15.68
C GLY A 534 -18.24 -13.32 -16.19
N GLY A 535 -17.41 -14.24 -15.69
CA GLY A 535 -16.02 -14.43 -16.11
C GLY A 535 -14.97 -14.16 -15.03
N LEU A 536 -13.72 -14.47 -15.38
CA LEU A 536 -12.51 -14.25 -14.58
C LEU A 536 -11.54 -13.37 -15.35
N PHE A 537 -10.81 -12.52 -14.64
CA PHE A 537 -9.75 -11.68 -15.21
C PHE A 537 -8.72 -11.32 -14.13
N SER A 538 -7.57 -10.82 -14.54
CA SER A 538 -6.46 -10.52 -13.62
C SER A 538 -5.70 -9.26 -14.05
N CYS A 539 -4.58 -8.98 -13.39
CA CYS A 539 -3.62 -7.97 -13.86
C CYS A 539 -2.97 -8.30 -15.21
N GLU A 540 -2.92 -9.59 -15.59
CA GLU A 540 -2.27 -10.09 -16.82
C GLU A 540 -3.27 -10.47 -17.92
N SER A 541 -4.54 -10.64 -17.57
CA SER A 541 -5.55 -11.22 -18.45
C SER A 541 -6.85 -10.45 -18.41
N SER A 542 -7.46 -10.25 -19.58
CA SER A 542 -8.77 -9.61 -19.75
C SER A 542 -9.91 -10.62 -19.69
N ASN A 543 -11.16 -10.13 -19.53
CA ASN A 543 -12.35 -10.97 -19.59
C ASN A 543 -12.88 -11.08 -21.03
N PRO A 544 -12.80 -12.25 -21.71
CA PRO A 544 -13.34 -12.42 -23.07
C PRO A 544 -14.85 -12.13 -23.16
N LEU A 545 -15.59 -12.41 -22.08
CA LEU A 545 -17.05 -12.21 -22.01
C LEU A 545 -17.44 -10.72 -21.92
N ALA A 546 -16.48 -9.83 -21.68
CA ALA A 546 -16.68 -8.38 -21.61
C ALA A 546 -16.01 -7.65 -22.79
N GLY A 547 -15.91 -8.30 -23.95
CA GLY A 547 -15.23 -7.75 -25.14
C GLY A 547 -13.72 -7.67 -24.96
N SER A 548 -13.13 -8.61 -24.23
CA SER A 548 -11.69 -8.67 -23.92
C SER A 548 -11.17 -7.43 -23.17
N GLN A 549 -12.02 -6.82 -22.34
CA GLN A 549 -11.64 -5.73 -21.44
C GLN A 549 -11.48 -6.24 -20.01
N ARG A 550 -10.68 -5.54 -19.19
CA ARG A 550 -10.49 -5.83 -17.76
C ARG A 550 -11.66 -5.30 -16.92
N ARG A 551 -12.87 -5.75 -17.23
CA ARG A 551 -14.12 -5.37 -16.53
C ARG A 551 -15.13 -6.50 -16.54
N CYS A 552 -16.19 -6.34 -15.76
CA CYS A 552 -17.34 -7.23 -15.83
C CYS A 552 -18.27 -6.89 -17.00
N PRO A 553 -18.98 -7.90 -17.55
CA PRO A 553 -20.10 -7.65 -18.46
C PRO A 553 -21.20 -6.83 -17.78
N HIS A 554 -22.04 -6.17 -18.57
CA HIS A 554 -23.17 -5.40 -18.04
C HIS A 554 -24.09 -6.29 -17.18
N GLY A 555 -24.56 -5.77 -16.04
CA GLY A 555 -25.37 -6.51 -15.07
C GLY A 555 -24.58 -7.41 -14.11
N PHE A 556 -23.25 -7.44 -14.22
CA PHE A 556 -22.37 -8.15 -13.30
C PHE A 556 -21.51 -7.19 -12.49
N SER A 557 -21.30 -7.52 -11.22
CA SER A 557 -20.38 -6.83 -10.32
C SER A 557 -19.08 -7.62 -10.19
N GLN A 558 -17.97 -6.90 -10.08
CA GLN A 558 -16.66 -7.49 -9.85
C GLN A 558 -16.39 -7.73 -8.36
N HIS A 559 -15.68 -8.83 -8.09
CA HIS A 559 -15.28 -9.25 -6.76
C HIS A 559 -13.84 -9.74 -6.77
N LEU A 560 -13.09 -9.39 -5.72
CA LEU A 560 -11.71 -9.84 -5.53
C LEU A 560 -11.70 -11.29 -5.03
N ALA A 561 -11.11 -12.21 -5.80
CA ALA A 561 -10.89 -13.59 -5.37
C ALA A 561 -9.65 -13.69 -4.47
N THR A 562 -8.53 -13.14 -4.92
CA THR A 562 -7.27 -13.07 -4.16
C THR A 562 -6.31 -12.09 -4.82
N VAL A 563 -5.22 -11.76 -4.12
CA VAL A 563 -4.05 -11.09 -4.68
C VAL A 563 -2.90 -12.07 -4.62
N SER A 564 -2.24 -12.32 -5.74
CA SER A 564 -1.14 -13.28 -5.85
C SER A 564 0.11 -12.62 -6.40
N ASP A 565 1.15 -12.54 -5.55
CA ASP A 565 2.40 -11.82 -5.83
C ASP A 565 2.12 -10.42 -6.42
N GLY A 566 1.23 -9.66 -5.76
CA GLY A 566 0.85 -8.31 -6.18
C GLY A 566 -0.06 -8.18 -7.41
N CYS A 567 -0.53 -9.30 -7.97
CA CYS A 567 -1.51 -9.32 -9.06
C CYS A 567 -2.91 -9.61 -8.52
N GLU A 568 -3.88 -8.73 -8.78
CA GLU A 568 -5.28 -8.97 -8.46
C GLU A 568 -5.92 -10.01 -9.38
N ILE A 569 -6.69 -10.93 -8.80
CA ILE A 569 -7.53 -11.88 -9.54
C ILE A 569 -8.99 -11.60 -9.19
N LEU A 570 -9.75 -11.26 -10.21
CA LEU A 570 -11.11 -10.75 -10.12
C LEU A 570 -12.08 -11.71 -10.82
N TYR A 571 -13.28 -11.82 -10.27
CA TYR A 571 -14.37 -12.59 -10.86
C TYR A 571 -15.66 -11.77 -10.88
N CYS A 572 -16.53 -12.07 -11.84
CA CYS A 572 -17.80 -11.40 -12.04
C CYS A 572 -18.95 -12.29 -11.60
N VAL A 573 -19.87 -11.76 -10.79
CA VAL A 573 -21.18 -12.38 -10.54
C VAL A 573 -22.29 -11.37 -10.77
N GLN A 574 -23.51 -11.85 -10.97
CA GLN A 574 -24.65 -10.96 -11.15
C GLN A 574 -24.75 -9.97 -9.98
N SER A 575 -24.92 -8.69 -10.33
CA SER A 575 -25.02 -7.60 -9.36
C SER A 575 -26.18 -7.84 -8.39
N GLY A 576 -26.02 -7.41 -7.15
CA GLY A 576 -27.04 -7.60 -6.10
C GLY A 576 -26.93 -8.91 -5.30
N LEU A 577 -26.19 -9.93 -5.77
CA LEU A 577 -26.07 -11.22 -5.06
C LEU A 577 -25.18 -11.17 -3.81
N PHE A 578 -24.05 -10.46 -3.90
CA PHE A 578 -23.06 -10.35 -2.81
C PHE A 578 -22.96 -8.93 -2.24
N THR A 579 -24.04 -8.16 -2.39
CA THR A 579 -24.10 -6.75 -2.00
C THR A 579 -24.60 -6.56 -0.57
N GLY A 580 -25.14 -7.60 0.06
CA GLY A 580 -25.58 -7.57 1.46
C GLY A 580 -24.43 -7.66 2.48
N GLY A 581 -24.72 -7.29 3.72
CA GLY A 581 -23.81 -7.41 4.87
C GLY A 581 -23.12 -6.10 5.24
N ASP A 582 -22.00 -6.22 5.95
CA ASP A 582 -21.17 -5.09 6.34
C ASP A 582 -20.16 -4.74 5.24
N LEU A 583 -19.69 -3.48 5.24
CA LEU A 583 -18.64 -3.07 4.32
C LEU A 583 -17.38 -3.89 4.57
N GLN A 584 -16.86 -4.54 3.53
CA GLN A 584 -15.67 -5.36 3.65
C GLN A 584 -14.47 -4.49 4.07
N PRO A 585 -13.59 -5.01 4.95
CA PRO A 585 -12.41 -4.28 5.39
C PRO A 585 -11.46 -3.98 4.23
N ILE A 586 -10.53 -3.06 4.48
CA ILE A 586 -9.47 -2.72 3.56
C ILE A 586 -8.40 -3.83 3.56
N HIS A 587 -7.80 -4.09 2.41
CA HIS A 587 -6.67 -5.01 2.28
C HIS A 587 -5.38 -4.23 2.52
N LEU A 588 -4.64 -4.60 3.57
CA LEU A 588 -3.36 -3.98 3.91
C LEU A 588 -2.20 -4.73 3.24
N PRO A 589 -1.13 -4.03 2.82
CA PRO A 589 0.10 -4.68 2.36
C PRO A 589 0.79 -5.43 3.53
N PRO A 590 1.73 -6.34 3.24
CA PRO A 590 2.24 -6.72 1.92
C PRO A 590 1.30 -7.66 1.13
N PHE A 591 1.33 -7.53 -0.19
CA PHE A 591 0.61 -8.34 -1.17
C PHE A 591 1.51 -9.35 -1.89
N THR A 592 2.81 -9.24 -1.64
CA THR A 592 3.85 -10.15 -2.09
C THR A 592 4.40 -10.93 -0.89
N ASP A 593 4.69 -12.21 -1.09
CA ASP A 593 5.35 -13.01 -0.06
C ASP A 593 6.86 -12.70 -0.03
N PRO A 594 7.51 -12.73 1.16
CA PRO A 594 8.95 -12.60 1.23
C PRO A 594 9.62 -13.79 0.52
N PRO A 595 10.80 -13.61 -0.10
CA PRO A 595 11.53 -14.72 -0.70
C PRO A 595 11.98 -15.74 0.37
N LEU A 596 11.90 -17.04 0.04
CA LEU A 596 12.28 -18.12 0.96
C LEU A 596 13.78 -18.19 1.25
N VAL A 597 14.61 -17.62 0.36
CA VAL A 597 16.06 -17.50 0.48
C VAL A 597 16.45 -16.14 -0.10
N SER A 598 17.18 -15.32 0.67
CA SER A 598 17.89 -14.17 0.10
C SER A 598 18.97 -14.71 -0.82
N MET A 599 18.88 -14.49 -2.14
CA MET A 599 19.95 -14.91 -3.06
C MET A 599 21.30 -14.40 -2.55
N HIS A 600 22.35 -15.22 -2.68
CA HIS A 600 23.73 -14.80 -2.44
C HIS A 600 23.94 -13.41 -3.05
N SER A 601 24.33 -12.45 -2.21
CA SER A 601 24.48 -11.06 -2.62
C SER A 601 25.37 -11.01 -3.86
N THR A 602 24.81 -10.63 -5.01
CA THR A 602 25.62 -10.12 -6.10
C THR A 602 26.21 -8.84 -5.55
N ASN A 603 27.36 -8.91 -4.88
CA ASN A 603 27.99 -7.77 -4.23
C ASN A 603 28.22 -6.73 -5.33
N THR A 604 27.29 -5.80 -5.51
CA THR A 604 27.44 -4.71 -6.46
C THR A 604 28.41 -3.74 -5.80
N ILE A 605 29.65 -3.76 -6.27
CA ILE A 605 30.75 -3.00 -5.68
C ILE A 605 30.81 -1.57 -6.26
N MET A 606 30.23 -1.33 -7.45
CA MET A 606 30.37 -0.08 -8.19
C MET A 606 29.10 0.34 -8.94
N VAL A 607 28.73 1.62 -8.85
CA VAL A 607 27.68 2.27 -9.64
C VAL A 607 28.28 3.43 -10.42
N MET A 608 28.09 3.46 -11.74
CA MET A 608 28.57 4.53 -12.63
C MET A 608 27.43 5.46 -13.03
N THR A 609 27.65 6.78 -13.01
CA THR A 609 26.70 7.79 -13.48
C THR A 609 27.19 8.46 -14.76
N GLU A 610 26.27 9.01 -15.57
CA GLU A 610 26.57 9.65 -16.85
C GLU A 610 27.49 10.89 -16.73
N TYR A 611 27.57 11.50 -15.54
CA TYR A 611 28.34 12.71 -15.26
C TYR A 611 29.71 12.46 -14.58
N ASN A 612 30.37 11.33 -14.82
CA ASN A 612 31.71 11.01 -14.30
C ASN A 612 31.80 10.77 -12.77
N ASN A 613 30.69 10.78 -12.03
CA ASN A 613 30.67 10.44 -10.60
C ASN A 613 30.46 8.93 -10.45
N THR A 614 31.51 8.22 -10.05
CA THR A 614 31.45 6.79 -9.74
C THR A 614 31.31 6.61 -8.24
N TRP A 615 30.48 5.66 -7.81
CA TRP A 615 30.24 5.33 -6.40
C TRP A 615 30.72 3.91 -6.12
N VAL A 616 31.32 3.71 -4.96
CA VAL A 616 31.91 2.43 -4.55
C VAL A 616 31.43 2.03 -3.17
N ARG A 617 31.15 0.74 -3.01
CA ARG A 617 30.68 0.17 -1.76
C ARG A 617 31.87 -0.32 -0.92
N VAL A 618 31.99 0.16 0.31
CA VAL A 618 33.09 -0.21 1.20
C VAL A 618 32.82 -1.59 1.80
N GLY A 619 33.61 -2.60 1.41
CA GLY A 619 33.28 -4.02 1.62
C GLY A 619 33.06 -4.52 3.06
N LYS A 620 33.48 -3.79 4.10
CA LYS A 620 33.21 -4.15 5.51
C LYS A 620 32.09 -3.35 6.17
N THR A 621 31.77 -2.16 5.65
CA THR A 621 30.78 -1.26 6.25
C THR A 621 29.50 -1.15 5.42
N GLU A 622 29.49 -1.75 4.23
CA GLU A 622 28.40 -1.72 3.24
C GLU A 622 27.96 -0.30 2.80
N ALA A 623 28.66 0.73 3.26
CA ALA A 623 28.38 2.12 2.98
C ALA A 623 28.89 2.54 1.60
N TRP A 624 28.15 3.43 0.94
CA TRP A 624 28.51 4.02 -0.34
C TRP A 624 29.36 5.27 -0.14
N LYS A 625 30.41 5.41 -0.95
CA LYS A 625 31.20 6.64 -1.04
C LYS A 625 31.48 7.01 -2.50
N PRO A 626 31.66 8.30 -2.83
CA PRO A 626 32.22 8.68 -4.12
C PRO A 626 33.60 8.03 -4.31
N ALA A 627 33.83 7.46 -5.49
CA ALA A 627 35.06 6.73 -5.78
C ALA A 627 36.21 7.70 -6.07
N THR A 628 37.34 7.49 -5.41
CA THR A 628 38.59 8.13 -5.79
C THR A 628 39.31 7.33 -6.88
N ALA A 629 40.24 7.97 -7.61
CA ALA A 629 41.03 7.27 -8.64
C ALA A 629 41.88 6.12 -8.07
N GLU A 630 42.24 6.17 -6.78
CA GLU A 630 42.92 5.09 -6.07
C GLU A 630 41.98 3.93 -5.75
N ASP A 631 40.76 4.21 -5.26
CA ASP A 631 39.75 3.17 -4.98
C ASP A 631 39.43 2.35 -6.24
N ILE A 632 39.30 3.03 -7.39
CA ILE A 632 39.05 2.39 -8.69
C ILE A 632 40.20 1.44 -9.07
N ARG A 633 41.45 1.86 -8.86
CA ARG A 633 42.64 1.03 -9.15
C ARG A 633 42.75 -0.17 -8.21
N GLU A 634 42.39 0.00 -6.94
CA GLU A 634 42.46 -1.05 -5.93
C GLU A 634 41.39 -2.13 -6.16
N MET A 635 40.17 -1.75 -6.58
CA MET A 635 39.16 -2.73 -6.98
C MET A 635 39.51 -3.45 -8.28
N VAL A 636 40.06 -2.76 -9.29
CA VAL A 636 40.56 -3.42 -10.51
C VAL A 636 41.62 -4.47 -10.15
N ARG A 637 42.49 -4.17 -9.17
CA ARG A 637 43.46 -5.14 -8.63
C ARG A 637 42.83 -6.33 -7.91
N GLN A 638 41.76 -6.12 -7.14
CA GLN A 638 41.03 -7.20 -6.48
C GLN A 638 40.34 -8.11 -7.48
N PHE A 639 39.69 -7.53 -8.50
CA PHE A 639 39.13 -8.29 -9.62
C PHE A 639 40.20 -9.08 -10.38
N ASP A 640 41.37 -8.49 -10.65
CA ASP A 640 42.51 -9.20 -11.25
C ASP A 640 43.02 -10.37 -10.38
N GLN A 641 43.01 -10.21 -9.05
CA GLN A 641 43.39 -11.26 -8.10
C GLN A 641 42.38 -12.42 -8.08
N GLU A 642 41.08 -12.14 -8.07
CA GLU A 642 40.05 -13.19 -8.18
C GLU A 642 40.15 -13.91 -9.53
N LEU A 643 40.41 -13.19 -10.63
CA LEU A 643 40.65 -13.78 -11.96
C LEU A 643 41.89 -14.70 -11.99
N SER A 644 42.90 -14.38 -11.19
CA SER A 644 44.14 -15.15 -11.10
C SER A 644 43.97 -16.49 -10.36
N GLN A 645 42.96 -16.61 -9.49
CA GLN A 645 42.61 -17.83 -8.75
C GLN A 645 41.71 -18.80 -9.52
N MET A 646 41.14 -18.40 -10.66
CA MET A 646 40.23 -19.24 -11.45
C MET A 646 40.96 -20.31 -12.29
N SER A 647 40.29 -21.44 -12.55
CA SER A 647 40.85 -22.51 -13.38
C SER A 647 40.90 -22.11 -14.86
N SER A 648 41.80 -22.72 -15.64
CA SER A 648 42.03 -22.34 -17.06
C SER A 648 40.80 -22.42 -17.97
N GLY A 649 39.74 -23.15 -17.60
CA GLY A 649 38.50 -23.23 -18.37
C GLY A 649 37.60 -22.00 -18.22
N GLU A 650 37.64 -21.31 -17.08
CA GLU A 650 36.79 -20.14 -16.79
C GLU A 650 37.39 -18.84 -17.38
N LYS A 651 38.71 -18.82 -17.60
CA LYS A 651 39.44 -17.69 -18.20
C LYS A 651 39.01 -17.40 -19.64
N ALA A 652 38.56 -18.42 -20.38
CA ALA A 652 38.15 -18.27 -21.78
C ALA A 652 36.79 -17.57 -21.92
N GLY A 653 35.86 -17.75 -20.97
CA GLY A 653 34.54 -17.10 -21.01
C GLY A 653 34.59 -15.60 -20.68
N VAL A 654 35.42 -15.21 -19.70
CA VAL A 654 35.54 -13.82 -19.25
C VAL A 654 36.39 -12.96 -20.19
N ALA A 655 37.40 -13.55 -20.85
CA ALA A 655 38.26 -12.85 -21.81
C ALA A 655 37.49 -12.26 -23.00
N PHE A 656 36.45 -12.95 -23.49
CA PHE A 656 35.65 -12.48 -24.62
C PHE A 656 34.46 -11.58 -24.21
N GLY A 657 33.96 -11.68 -22.97
CA GLY A 657 32.80 -10.91 -22.52
C GLY A 657 33.11 -9.54 -21.90
N VAL A 658 34.26 -9.38 -21.22
CA VAL A 658 34.52 -8.18 -20.37
C VAL A 658 35.82 -7.47 -20.75
N ILE A 659 36.89 -8.20 -21.09
CA ILE A 659 38.21 -7.60 -21.31
C ILE A 659 38.25 -6.79 -22.62
N VAL A 660 37.64 -7.30 -23.69
CA VAL A 660 37.62 -6.62 -25.01
C VAL A 660 36.87 -5.28 -24.96
N PRO A 661 35.64 -5.16 -24.43
CA PRO A 661 34.94 -3.86 -24.37
C PRO A 661 35.60 -2.86 -23.41
N VAL A 662 36.18 -3.30 -22.29
CA VAL A 662 36.90 -2.40 -21.36
C VAL A 662 38.19 -1.88 -21.99
N ALA A 663 38.97 -2.73 -22.67
CA ALA A 663 40.17 -2.31 -23.38
C ALA A 663 39.84 -1.33 -24.51
N VAL A 664 38.76 -1.57 -25.26
CA VAL A 664 38.29 -0.64 -26.31
C VAL A 664 37.82 0.68 -25.69
N GLY A 665 37.10 0.66 -24.58
CA GLY A 665 36.67 1.87 -23.86
C GLY A 665 37.84 2.72 -23.37
N VAL A 666 38.87 2.10 -22.79
CA VAL A 666 40.09 2.79 -22.34
C VAL A 666 40.85 3.39 -23.52
N ILE A 667 40.96 2.68 -24.65
CA ILE A 667 41.62 3.21 -25.86
C ILE A 667 40.84 4.41 -26.42
N VAL A 668 39.51 4.36 -26.46
CA VAL A 668 38.68 5.49 -26.92
C VAL A 668 38.84 6.71 -26.01
N VAL A 669 38.81 6.53 -24.69
CA VAL A 669 39.02 7.62 -23.72
C VAL A 669 40.42 8.23 -23.88
N VAL A 670 41.47 7.39 -24.02
CA VAL A 670 42.84 7.87 -24.22
C VAL A 670 42.98 8.63 -25.55
N VAL A 671 42.34 8.17 -26.64
CA VAL A 671 42.36 8.84 -27.94
C VAL A 671 41.60 10.18 -27.87
N LEU A 672 40.45 10.25 -27.21
CA LEU A 672 39.68 11.49 -27.04
C LEU A 672 40.42 12.52 -26.17
N VAL A 673 41.04 12.09 -25.07
CA VAL A 673 41.86 12.96 -24.20
C VAL A 673 43.13 13.42 -24.92
N LYS A 674 43.74 12.58 -25.75
CA LYS A 674 44.93 12.95 -26.53
C LYS A 674 44.59 13.85 -27.72
N LYS A 675 43.38 13.74 -28.28
CA LYS A 675 42.86 14.65 -29.32
C LYS A 675 42.48 16.02 -28.73
N SER A 676 41.84 16.07 -27.56
CA SER A 676 41.52 17.35 -26.90
C SER A 676 42.77 18.11 -26.45
N ARG A 677 43.80 17.40 -25.95
CA ARG A 677 45.10 18.00 -25.58
C ARG A 677 45.97 18.41 -26.77
N ARG A 678 45.77 17.86 -27.97
CA ARG A 678 46.47 18.30 -29.19
C ARG A 678 45.80 19.50 -29.88
N VAL A 679 44.50 19.71 -29.67
CA VAL A 679 43.76 20.85 -30.24
C VAL A 679 43.85 22.10 -29.37
N SER A 680 44.15 21.98 -28.07
CA SER A 680 44.30 23.13 -27.16
C SER A 680 45.63 23.89 -27.29
N GLY A 681 46.47 23.57 -28.29
CA GLY A 681 47.81 24.12 -28.47
C GLY A 681 47.99 25.17 -29.57
N PHE A 682 46.93 25.51 -30.35
CA PHE A 682 47.06 26.50 -31.42
C PHE A 682 45.85 27.43 -31.53
N THR A 683 46.11 28.70 -31.23
CA THR A 683 45.44 29.94 -31.69
C THR A 683 44.04 30.36 -31.19
N ARG A 684 44.08 31.57 -30.59
CA ARG A 684 43.05 32.56 -30.28
C ARG A 684 42.39 33.13 -31.56
N ALA A 685 41.08 33.40 -31.51
CA ALA A 685 40.33 34.57 -32.06
C ALA A 685 39.04 34.23 -32.85
N ARG A 686 38.02 35.08 -32.63
CA ARG A 686 36.66 35.17 -33.26
C ARG A 686 35.70 34.05 -32.89
N GLY A 687 34.41 34.27 -32.63
CA GLY A 687 33.53 35.43 -32.69
C GLY A 687 32.10 34.87 -32.52
N TYR A 688 31.20 35.63 -31.88
CA TYR A 688 29.79 35.26 -31.73
C TYR A 688 29.12 35.06 -33.09
N GLU A 689 28.35 33.98 -33.26
CA GLU A 689 27.29 33.88 -34.27
C GLU A 689 26.17 32.96 -33.78
N GLU A 690 24.95 33.46 -33.93
CA GLU A 690 23.64 32.94 -33.50
C GLU A 690 22.95 32.32 -34.72
N ILE A 691 22.46 31.07 -34.63
CA ILE A 691 21.49 30.46 -35.57
C ILE A 691 20.69 29.41 -34.77
N ARG A 692 19.47 29.70 -34.28
CA ARG A 692 18.14 29.71 -34.91
C ARG A 692 17.56 28.30 -35.14
N GLU A 693 16.49 28.01 -34.39
CA GLU A 693 15.63 26.82 -34.49
C GLU A 693 15.01 26.69 -35.87
N GLU A 694 15.02 25.46 -36.41
CA GLU A 694 14.04 25.01 -37.39
C GLU A 694 13.21 23.87 -36.76
N VAL A 695 11.92 24.14 -36.65
CA VAL A 695 10.85 23.20 -36.35
C VAL A 695 10.49 22.52 -37.67
N GLU A 696 10.56 21.20 -37.73
CA GLU A 696 9.90 20.41 -38.77
C GLU A 696 8.80 19.56 -38.15
N HIS A 697 7.60 19.78 -38.68
CA HIS A 697 6.40 18.99 -38.49
C HIS A 697 6.51 17.65 -39.23
N GLU A 698 6.21 16.56 -38.51
CA GLU A 698 5.24 15.54 -38.93
C GLU A 698 4.64 14.85 -37.70
#